data_AF-A0AAD6IW46-F1
#
_entry.id   AF-A0AAD6IW46-F1
#
_cell.length_a   1.000
_cell.length_b   1.000
_cell.length_c   1.000
_cell.angle_alpha   90.00
_cell.angle_beta   90.00
_cell.angle_gamma   90.00
#
_symmetry.space_group_name_H-M   'P 1'
#
loop_
_entity.id
_entity.type
_entity.pdbx_description
1 polymer ?
#
loop_
_entity_poly.entity_id
_entity_poly.type
_entity_poly.pdbx_seq_one_letter_code
_entity_poly.pdbx_strand_id
1 'polypeptide(L)'
;MSSGPTNSYNGRWYESPESTSQKRAWAQDAPYSRENRDSIRRQVGQMLMIPLDSPAVDTYVMNMIRHHYVGGVLLSRRNSVEVRGLVQELQQAAREVGYSHPLFIAIEQENGMFAPFGNGALGTQFPGALAVGAYRSVEILFDIAKASATELQTMSINLNLAPVLNLDDPNGGVMTSRTFGDDPVNVSRCASAITDAHRSRGMACFVKHFPAPRQGTSGILETRTLTTEPKYAPFRKAFENGVDGVFLEPTMWAIPTEQTFEGKDSPAQNLIRKHFGYEGVLVGSCDRASEKVGNVCGGELCIRGFINGCDMLIICEHPSDILDTLEEIYTAVEMRRISKASIEQSLERIRRVKERYLSWGVALNPPAMQLTLPSLMRHHRELAYRAYEMAVTVVRNEQNILPLSKIRRSTVLRQPTGYCALFTPIAPPRFPVPEGTQQDPFEFLGKAINARGFAVNHSPYTHEGMTETHFALVKRAGFIVFVCALDTDPEYQAQIAALKMLTKVRLEQPLIVVAACSPRELLWDVYLEVLICTYEYTREALEAAASAIFGDITPSGVIPFKRYKPPPPVVSQALQSTRGMQRWEVHQWEKRRDLYASADLWKKCLGWSRKWHLDASTLSNLLDRPGFSRHFVVKDPLAHGKILGLCATYTIRAGRNLVGSLAILMVDPEFRNRGIGLALHDEAFQYMRAHPEIDNAQLGSIFPRFFPGLPEEMPVTDQEWFVRRGWTMEDTYIFDLYMDLDKWHQPEDVFGPLSNQGITFGACSPAVFEDLIQFEDKHFSTYPGWVEKYRALKETDDIADAVLAFSNNSIVGAALVFSGVGNNQISRDLPWPRVIGDRVGGLACVGMGPEYRGRGVGAGLVCAALLELKNRGLAGCFVDWSTDRQVYESLGHLTHITLRHDTMAPVKRPRSSSKASSSASSKKRKLGGGSSSSADAKPFTPGQITSSKRHKKPSTATGSKPSSVTKSSSTDRIRKPHKKPLKERYTDAQLKLPTLNGIVPAGVTKPRGKKKGKVFVEDKATMMGILELVNASVDGVIQGKVEKSRRLEIIREQKRLEQERKEKAKEAKLEDVKDSLRKKRKRKAKTGNSSQDDDGEKPDATTGKKKKVSFA
;
A
#
# COMPACT_ATOMS: atom_id res chain seq x y z
N MET A 1 43.52 -1.69 24.20
CA MET A 1 43.74 -1.94 25.65
C MET A 1 42.80 -1.05 26.41
N SER A 2 41.81 -1.61 27.10
CA SER A 2 41.07 -0.99 28.23
C SER A 2 39.99 -1.98 28.67
N SER A 3 40.26 -2.73 29.73
CA SER A 3 39.39 -3.79 30.25
C SER A 3 38.35 -3.24 31.22
N GLY A 4 37.08 -3.62 31.04
CA GLY A 4 35.95 -3.38 31.95
C GLY A 4 35.04 -4.62 32.00
N PRO A 5 34.33 -4.88 33.11
CA PRO A 5 34.14 -6.26 33.57
C PRO A 5 32.85 -6.95 33.08
N THR A 6 32.97 -8.25 32.83
CA THR A 6 31.85 -9.20 32.84
C THR A 6 31.39 -9.42 34.27
N ASN A 7 30.13 -9.10 34.60
CA ASN A 7 29.56 -9.40 35.91
C ASN A 7 28.41 -10.41 35.78
N SER A 8 28.62 -11.61 36.33
CA SER A 8 27.64 -12.69 36.38
C SER A 8 26.66 -12.48 37.53
N TYR A 9 25.38 -12.23 37.23
CA TYR A 9 24.36 -12.13 38.27
C TYR A 9 23.91 -13.51 38.75
N ASN A 10 24.53 -13.97 39.84
CA ASN A 10 23.94 -14.96 40.73
C ASN A 10 22.71 -14.35 41.41
N GLY A 11 21.64 -15.14 41.56
CA GLY A 11 20.48 -14.73 42.33
C GLY A 11 20.79 -14.56 43.81
N ARG A 12 20.63 -13.35 44.33
CA ARG A 12 20.28 -13.08 45.73
C ARG A 12 19.25 -11.96 45.79
N TRP A 13 18.20 -12.22 46.56
CA TRP A 13 17.15 -11.29 46.90
C TRP A 13 17.73 -10.05 47.59
N TYR A 14 17.22 -8.88 47.22
CA TYR A 14 17.40 -7.63 47.96
C TYR A 14 16.01 -7.11 48.31
N GLU A 15 15.60 -7.31 49.55
CA GLU A 15 14.44 -6.61 50.10
C GLU A 15 14.84 -5.15 50.34
N SER A 16 14.17 -4.20 49.68
CA SER A 16 14.30 -2.78 50.03
C SER A 16 13.30 -2.42 51.13
N PRO A 17 13.73 -1.87 52.27
CA PRO A 17 12.86 -1.63 53.42
C PRO A 17 12.05 -0.33 53.27
N GLU A 18 11.04 -0.32 52.40
CA GLU A 18 9.99 0.70 52.44
C GLU A 18 8.82 0.22 53.32
N SER A 19 8.52 1.02 54.34
CA SER A 19 7.90 0.53 55.57
C SER A 19 6.43 0.13 55.42
N THR A 20 6.07 -0.95 56.11
CA THR A 20 4.70 -1.47 56.30
C THR A 20 3.72 -0.43 56.85
N SER A 21 4.24 0.68 57.39
CA SER A 21 3.53 1.86 57.89
C SER A 21 2.69 2.56 56.82
N GLN A 22 3.25 2.82 55.63
CA GLN A 22 2.53 3.53 54.56
C GLN A 22 1.41 2.67 53.95
N LYS A 23 1.60 1.35 53.87
CA LYS A 23 0.56 0.41 53.42
C LYS A 23 -0.66 0.33 54.37
N ARG A 24 -0.54 0.79 55.64
CA ARG A 24 -1.67 0.86 56.58
C ARG A 24 -2.37 2.23 56.58
N ALA A 25 -1.66 3.31 56.27
CA ALA A 25 -2.22 4.66 56.30
C ALA A 25 -3.27 4.93 55.19
N TRP A 26 -3.13 4.30 54.01
CA TRP A 26 -4.10 4.45 52.91
C TRP A 26 -5.29 3.48 52.96
N ALA A 27 -5.36 2.62 53.97
CA ALA A 27 -6.36 1.56 54.06
C ALA A 27 -7.57 1.88 54.96
N GLN A 28 -7.61 3.05 55.62
CA GLN A 28 -8.59 3.33 56.68
C GLN A 28 -9.72 4.33 56.33
N ASP A 29 -9.61 5.13 55.26
CA ASP A 29 -10.64 6.12 54.88
C ASP A 29 -11.14 5.97 53.42
N ALA A 30 -11.87 4.89 53.14
CA ALA A 30 -12.59 4.73 51.87
C ALA A 30 -13.93 3.97 52.03
N PRO A 31 -15.03 4.65 52.40
CA PRO A 31 -16.37 4.08 52.33
C PRO A 31 -16.85 4.12 50.88
N TYR A 32 -16.51 3.11 50.06
CA TYR A 32 -16.97 3.04 48.67
C TYR A 32 -17.52 1.68 48.27
N SER A 33 -18.62 1.73 47.51
CA SER A 33 -19.33 0.58 46.96
C SER A 33 -18.41 -0.35 46.18
N ARG A 34 -18.59 -1.67 46.34
CA ARG A 34 -18.12 -2.67 45.37
C ARG A 34 -18.73 -2.35 44.00
N GLU A 35 -17.98 -1.69 43.12
CA GLU A 35 -18.25 -1.79 41.69
C GLU A 35 -18.20 -3.27 41.32
N ASN A 36 -19.18 -3.76 40.58
CA ASN A 36 -19.25 -5.17 40.24
C ASN A 36 -18.00 -5.55 39.42
N ARG A 37 -17.21 -6.53 39.87
CA ARG A 37 -15.99 -6.96 39.16
C ARG A 37 -16.27 -7.42 37.72
N ASP A 38 -17.50 -7.86 37.40
CA ASP A 38 -17.93 -8.09 36.00
C ASP A 38 -17.95 -6.80 35.16
N SER A 39 -18.31 -5.64 35.73
CA SER A 39 -18.23 -4.34 35.04
C SER A 39 -16.79 -3.96 34.71
N ILE A 40 -15.86 -4.15 35.66
CA ILE A 40 -14.43 -3.89 35.44
C ILE A 40 -13.90 -4.82 34.35
N ARG A 41 -14.25 -6.12 34.40
CA ARG A 41 -13.90 -7.09 33.34
C ARG A 41 -14.43 -6.67 31.97
N ARG A 42 -15.67 -6.20 31.86
CA ARG A 42 -16.24 -5.69 30.60
C ARG A 42 -15.54 -4.45 30.07
N GLN A 43 -15.19 -3.51 30.96
CA GLN A 43 -14.50 -2.27 30.58
C GLN A 43 -13.05 -2.56 30.17
N VAL A 44 -12.25 -3.18 31.04
CA VAL A 44 -10.85 -3.52 30.77
C VAL A 44 -10.74 -4.48 29.59
N GLY A 45 -11.65 -5.46 29.47
CA GLY A 45 -11.69 -6.39 28.35
C GLY A 45 -11.71 -5.69 26.99
N GLN A 46 -12.58 -4.69 26.81
CA GLN A 46 -12.64 -3.95 25.54
C GLN A 46 -11.37 -3.16 25.21
N MET A 47 -10.50 -2.90 26.19
CA MET A 47 -9.17 -2.29 26.04
C MET A 47 -8.06 -3.33 25.80
N LEU A 48 -8.40 -4.60 25.55
CA LEU A 48 -7.44 -5.68 25.33
C LEU A 48 -7.64 -6.41 24.00
N MET A 49 -6.52 -6.79 23.39
CA MET A 49 -6.44 -7.68 22.22
C MET A 49 -5.55 -8.86 22.56
N ILE A 50 -5.87 -10.04 22.03
CA ILE A 50 -5.05 -11.26 22.22
C ILE A 50 -4.74 -11.94 20.88
N PRO A 51 -3.56 -12.55 20.71
CA PRO A 51 -3.27 -13.38 19.54
C PRO A 51 -3.99 -14.73 19.61
N LEU A 52 -4.42 -15.24 18.45
CA LEU A 52 -4.81 -16.64 18.30
C LEU A 52 -3.65 -17.45 17.71
N ASP A 53 -2.83 -18.06 18.56
CA ASP A 53 -1.61 -18.79 18.15
C ASP A 53 -1.88 -20.25 17.67
N SER A 54 -3.16 -20.66 17.65
CA SER A 54 -3.66 -21.95 17.15
C SER A 54 -4.24 -21.84 15.73
N PRO A 55 -4.12 -22.88 14.87
CA PRO A 55 -4.73 -22.86 13.52
C PRO A 55 -6.27 -22.86 13.52
N ALA A 56 -6.89 -23.25 14.64
CA ALA A 56 -8.35 -23.22 14.86
C ALA A 56 -8.66 -22.47 16.16
N VAL A 57 -9.93 -22.09 16.37
CA VAL A 57 -10.38 -21.51 17.65
C VAL A 57 -10.08 -22.49 18.79
N ASP A 58 -9.45 -21.99 19.85
CA ASP A 58 -9.08 -22.77 21.03
C ASP A 58 -9.89 -22.34 22.27
N THR A 59 -9.83 -23.18 23.31
CA THR A 59 -10.52 -22.92 24.57
C THR A 59 -10.01 -21.68 25.29
N TYR A 60 -8.76 -21.27 25.04
CA TYR A 60 -8.15 -20.10 25.65
C TYR A 60 -8.78 -18.81 25.10
N VAL A 61 -8.79 -18.61 23.78
CA VAL A 61 -9.41 -17.43 23.16
C VAL A 61 -10.92 -17.38 23.44
N MET A 62 -11.59 -18.54 23.45
CA MET A 62 -13.01 -18.61 23.84
C MET A 62 -13.25 -18.22 25.30
N ASN A 63 -12.38 -18.62 26.23
CA ASN A 63 -12.45 -18.19 27.64
C ASN A 63 -12.27 -16.67 27.76
N MET A 64 -11.29 -16.12 27.04
CA MET A 64 -11.02 -14.68 27.03
C MET A 64 -12.18 -13.86 26.46
N ILE A 65 -12.84 -14.33 25.40
CA ILE A 65 -14.05 -13.69 24.86
C ILE A 65 -15.22 -13.77 25.84
N ARG A 66 -15.48 -14.95 26.41
CA ARG A 66 -16.70 -15.21 27.21
C ARG A 66 -16.63 -14.72 28.65
N HIS A 67 -15.45 -14.67 29.26
CA HIS A 67 -15.27 -14.36 30.69
C HIS A 67 -14.43 -13.11 30.98
N HIS A 68 -13.60 -12.67 30.03
CA HIS A 68 -12.74 -11.48 30.15
C HIS A 68 -13.06 -10.39 29.11
N TYR A 69 -14.11 -10.59 28.30
CA TYR A 69 -14.71 -9.59 27.41
C TYR A 69 -13.72 -8.87 26.46
N VAL A 70 -12.72 -9.57 25.95
CA VAL A 70 -11.64 -8.98 25.12
C VAL A 70 -12.17 -8.19 23.92
N GLY A 71 -11.58 -7.02 23.65
CA GLY A 71 -12.00 -6.09 22.61
C GLY A 71 -11.72 -6.57 21.18
N GLY A 72 -10.73 -7.45 21.02
CA GLY A 72 -10.38 -8.05 19.73
C GLY A 72 -9.43 -9.25 19.80
N VAL A 73 -9.25 -9.86 18.64
CA VAL A 73 -8.34 -10.99 18.40
C VAL A 73 -7.39 -10.64 17.24
N LEU A 74 -6.09 -10.90 17.43
CA LEU A 74 -5.05 -10.74 16.42
C LEU A 74 -4.78 -12.08 15.72
N LEU A 75 -4.96 -12.08 14.40
CA LEU A 75 -4.65 -13.21 13.54
C LEU A 75 -3.22 -13.16 13.01
N SER A 76 -2.71 -14.33 12.67
CA SER A 76 -1.36 -14.60 12.19
C SER A 76 -1.40 -15.59 11.01
N ARG A 77 -0.22 -15.87 10.42
CA ARG A 77 -0.05 -16.88 9.38
C ARG A 77 -0.47 -18.31 9.78
N ARG A 78 -0.70 -18.58 11.07
CA ARG A 78 -1.19 -19.89 11.54
C ARG A 78 -2.69 -20.06 11.31
N ASN A 79 -3.46 -18.98 11.33
CA ASN A 79 -4.93 -18.98 11.18
C ASN A 79 -5.34 -19.01 9.69
N SER A 80 -4.58 -19.75 8.88
CA SER A 80 -4.63 -19.75 7.42
C SER A 80 -5.67 -20.69 6.82
N VAL A 81 -6.37 -21.48 7.64
CA VAL A 81 -7.35 -22.48 7.21
C VAL A 81 -8.75 -22.02 7.64
N GLU A 82 -9.71 -22.07 6.72
CA GLU A 82 -11.12 -21.70 6.95
C GLU A 82 -11.35 -20.38 7.70
N VAL A 83 -10.53 -19.36 7.41
CA VAL A 83 -10.46 -18.07 8.13
C VAL A 83 -11.83 -17.46 8.44
N ARG A 84 -12.76 -17.47 7.47
CA ARG A 84 -14.12 -16.94 7.64
C ARG A 84 -14.92 -17.70 8.71
N GLY A 85 -14.82 -19.03 8.75
CA GLY A 85 -15.50 -19.87 9.75
C GLY A 85 -14.93 -19.65 11.14
N LEU A 86 -13.60 -19.60 11.25
CA LEU A 86 -12.88 -19.23 12.47
C LEU A 86 -13.32 -17.85 12.99
N VAL A 87 -13.39 -16.84 12.13
CA VAL A 87 -13.85 -15.50 12.53
C VAL A 87 -15.34 -15.50 12.91
N GLN A 88 -16.18 -16.26 12.20
CA GLN A 88 -17.60 -16.38 12.52
C GLN A 88 -17.82 -17.00 13.91
N GLU A 89 -17.06 -18.03 14.28
CA GLU A 89 -17.10 -18.64 15.61
C GLU A 89 -16.71 -17.65 16.72
N LEU A 90 -15.63 -16.88 16.54
CA LEU A 90 -15.20 -15.84 17.48
C LEU A 90 -16.25 -14.74 17.66
N GLN A 91 -16.84 -14.25 16.56
CA GLN A 91 -17.90 -13.22 16.60
C GLN A 91 -19.20 -13.76 17.21
N GLN A 92 -19.55 -15.02 16.94
CA GLN A 92 -20.71 -15.68 17.53
C GLN A 92 -20.55 -15.82 19.06
N ALA A 93 -19.37 -16.21 19.54
CA ALA A 93 -19.08 -16.26 20.98
C ALA A 93 -19.21 -14.88 21.66
N ALA A 94 -18.75 -13.81 21.01
CA ALA A 94 -18.93 -12.44 21.51
C ALA A 94 -20.41 -12.01 21.51
N ARG A 95 -21.18 -12.42 20.50
CA ARG A 95 -22.63 -12.13 20.42
C ARG A 95 -23.41 -12.79 21.55
N GLU A 96 -23.10 -14.06 21.85
CA GLU A 96 -23.76 -14.86 22.89
C GLU A 96 -23.68 -14.24 24.28
N VAL A 97 -22.54 -13.62 24.63
CA VAL A 97 -22.33 -12.99 25.95
C VAL A 97 -22.68 -11.49 25.95
N GLY A 98 -23.41 -11.02 24.93
CA GLY A 98 -24.07 -9.72 24.93
C GLY A 98 -23.15 -8.53 24.69
N TYR A 99 -22.10 -8.67 23.88
CA TYR A 99 -21.27 -7.52 23.48
C TYR A 99 -22.11 -6.46 22.74
N SER A 100 -21.83 -5.18 22.98
CA SER A 100 -22.48 -4.07 22.27
C SER A 100 -22.05 -4.02 20.79
N HIS A 101 -20.76 -4.24 20.53
CA HIS A 101 -20.15 -4.20 19.20
C HIS A 101 -19.35 -5.47 18.91
N PRO A 102 -19.19 -5.86 17.63
CA PRO A 102 -18.31 -6.96 17.24
C PRO A 102 -16.87 -6.82 17.78
N LEU A 103 -16.16 -7.95 17.79
CA LEU A 103 -14.71 -7.98 18.03
C LEU A 103 -13.96 -7.26 16.91
N PHE A 104 -12.88 -6.56 17.27
CA PHE A 104 -11.83 -6.31 16.28
C PHE A 104 -11.21 -7.64 15.89
N ILE A 105 -11.11 -7.89 14.60
CA ILE A 105 -10.41 -9.02 14.00
C ILE A 105 -9.23 -8.40 13.26
N ALA A 106 -8.09 -8.42 13.92
CA ALA A 106 -6.89 -7.71 13.52
C ALA A 106 -5.92 -8.62 12.75
N ILE A 107 -5.11 -8.03 11.89
CA ILE A 107 -3.99 -8.70 11.22
C ILE A 107 -2.85 -7.69 11.00
N GLU A 108 -1.61 -8.18 10.89
CA GLU A 108 -0.46 -7.38 10.45
C GLU A 108 -0.17 -7.61 8.96
N GLN A 109 -1.04 -7.16 8.07
CA GLN A 109 -0.86 -7.30 6.62
C GLN A 109 -0.15 -6.07 6.05
N GLU A 110 1.19 -6.09 6.04
CA GLU A 110 2.06 -5.04 5.47
C GLU A 110 2.36 -5.24 3.97
N ASN A 111 1.89 -6.37 3.40
CA ASN A 111 2.24 -6.87 2.07
C ASN A 111 3.73 -7.23 1.93
N GLY A 112 4.13 -7.65 0.73
CA GLY A 112 5.46 -8.18 0.47
C GLY A 112 5.82 -9.40 1.33
N MET A 113 7.06 -9.44 1.82
CA MET A 113 7.53 -10.47 2.76
C MET A 113 6.85 -10.48 4.14
N PHE A 114 6.08 -9.44 4.48
CA PHE A 114 5.45 -9.23 5.79
C PHE A 114 3.91 -9.29 5.68
N ALA A 115 3.44 -10.35 5.02
CA ALA A 115 2.07 -10.52 4.56
C ALA A 115 1.49 -11.88 5.04
N PRO A 116 0.92 -12.01 6.25
CA PRO A 116 0.49 -13.29 6.80
C PRO A 116 -0.36 -14.15 5.85
N PHE A 117 -1.21 -13.52 5.03
CA PHE A 117 -2.05 -14.19 4.03
C PHE A 117 -1.69 -13.88 2.57
N GLY A 118 -0.68 -13.04 2.30
CA GLY A 118 -0.27 -12.65 0.95
C GLY A 118 0.54 -13.71 0.20
N ASN A 119 0.28 -15.00 0.39
CA ASN A 119 1.13 -16.09 -0.12
C ASN A 119 0.77 -16.59 -1.54
N GLY A 120 -0.11 -15.87 -2.25
CA GLY A 120 -0.64 -16.24 -3.56
C GLY A 120 -1.71 -17.35 -3.53
N ALA A 121 -1.84 -18.12 -2.44
CA ALA A 121 -2.82 -19.20 -2.28
C ALA A 121 -4.06 -18.78 -1.46
N LEU A 122 -3.86 -17.96 -0.43
CA LEU A 122 -4.91 -17.47 0.47
C LEU A 122 -5.31 -16.02 0.18
N GLY A 123 -4.35 -15.22 -0.27
CA GLY A 123 -4.52 -13.85 -0.72
C GLY A 123 -3.44 -13.50 -1.73
N THR A 124 -3.65 -12.43 -2.48
CA THR A 124 -2.74 -11.97 -3.51
C THR A 124 -1.44 -11.47 -2.86
N GLN A 125 -0.30 -11.91 -3.41
CA GLN A 125 1.01 -11.39 -3.02
C GLN A 125 1.20 -10.01 -3.66
N PHE A 126 0.92 -8.95 -2.90
CA PHE A 126 1.24 -7.58 -3.32
C PHE A 126 2.68 -7.19 -2.93
N PRO A 127 3.30 -6.19 -3.59
CA PRO A 127 4.61 -5.67 -3.22
C PRO A 127 4.66 -5.08 -1.80
N GLY A 128 5.79 -5.24 -1.14
CA GLY A 128 6.12 -4.66 0.16
C GLY A 128 6.55 -3.19 0.09
N ALA A 129 6.70 -2.56 1.25
CA ALA A 129 6.91 -1.11 1.36
C ALA A 129 8.11 -0.59 0.56
N LEU A 130 9.24 -1.30 0.57
CA LEU A 130 10.45 -0.83 -0.13
C LEU A 130 10.32 -0.94 -1.67
N ALA A 131 9.63 -1.98 -2.16
CA ALA A 131 9.27 -2.12 -3.58
C ALA A 131 8.28 -1.03 -4.02
N VAL A 132 7.32 -0.65 -3.16
CA VAL A 132 6.43 0.50 -3.38
C VAL A 132 7.19 1.82 -3.44
N GLY A 133 8.18 2.01 -2.57
CA GLY A 133 9.09 3.16 -2.60
C GLY A 133 9.86 3.28 -3.93
N ALA A 134 10.03 2.18 -4.66
CA ALA A 134 10.77 2.15 -5.90
C ALA A 134 9.97 2.55 -7.15
N TYR A 135 8.69 2.15 -7.27
CA TYR A 135 7.88 2.53 -8.45
C TYR A 135 7.17 3.89 -8.33
N ARG A 136 7.05 4.44 -7.11
CA ARG A 136 6.60 5.82 -6.82
C ARG A 136 5.26 6.27 -7.46
N SER A 137 4.33 5.35 -7.72
CA SER A 137 2.94 5.69 -8.07
C SER A 137 2.06 5.55 -6.82
N VAL A 138 1.36 6.62 -6.49
CA VAL A 138 0.46 6.67 -5.31
C VAL A 138 -0.90 6.05 -5.66
N GLU A 139 -1.24 6.07 -6.95
CA GLU A 139 -2.45 5.55 -7.58
C GLU A 139 -2.44 4.01 -7.57
N ILE A 140 -1.37 3.41 -8.10
CA ILE A 140 -1.18 1.94 -8.07
C ILE A 140 -1.10 1.45 -6.62
N LEU A 141 -0.49 2.22 -5.71
CA LEU A 141 -0.49 1.90 -4.29
C LEU A 141 -1.89 1.95 -3.65
N PHE A 142 -2.70 2.96 -3.99
CA PHE A 142 -4.08 3.07 -3.53
C PHE A 142 -4.91 1.86 -3.99
N ASP A 143 -4.80 1.48 -5.27
CA ASP A 143 -5.50 0.32 -5.80
C ASP A 143 -5.03 -1.00 -5.16
N ILE A 144 -3.72 -1.15 -4.91
CA ILE A 144 -3.16 -2.30 -4.17
C ILE A 144 -3.68 -2.36 -2.73
N ALA A 145 -3.68 -1.24 -2.01
CA ALA A 145 -4.17 -1.17 -0.64
C ALA A 145 -5.68 -1.46 -0.56
N LYS A 146 -6.46 -0.97 -1.54
CA LYS A 146 -7.89 -1.21 -1.71
C LYS A 146 -8.19 -2.67 -2.07
N ALA A 147 -7.39 -3.28 -2.94
CA ALA A 147 -7.47 -4.69 -3.29
C ALA A 147 -7.16 -5.59 -2.08
N SER A 148 -6.07 -5.31 -1.37
CA SER A 148 -5.69 -5.99 -0.13
C SER A 148 -6.77 -5.86 0.96
N ALA A 149 -7.33 -4.67 1.18
CA ALA A 149 -8.44 -4.46 2.10
C ALA A 149 -9.71 -5.24 1.70
N THR A 150 -10.02 -5.31 0.41
CA THR A 150 -11.15 -6.11 -0.12
C THR A 150 -10.97 -7.61 0.15
N GLU A 151 -9.76 -8.14 -0.06
CA GLU A 151 -9.47 -9.56 0.23
C GLU A 151 -9.57 -9.86 1.73
N LEU A 152 -9.00 -9.01 2.60
CA LEU A 152 -9.08 -9.16 4.05
C LEU A 152 -10.54 -9.13 4.55
N GLN A 153 -11.36 -8.19 4.06
CA GLN A 153 -12.79 -8.17 4.37
C GLN A 153 -13.53 -9.41 3.84
N THR A 154 -13.06 -10.04 2.74
CA THR A 154 -13.59 -11.32 2.28
C THR A 154 -13.37 -12.45 3.31
N MET A 155 -12.35 -12.32 4.15
CA MET A 155 -12.02 -13.22 5.26
C MET A 155 -12.67 -12.78 6.59
N SER A 156 -13.54 -11.76 6.57
CA SER A 156 -14.15 -11.12 7.74
C SER A 156 -13.16 -10.40 8.68
N ILE A 157 -11.95 -10.08 8.21
CA ILE A 157 -10.99 -9.22 8.90
C ILE A 157 -11.45 -7.77 8.79
N ASN A 158 -11.34 -7.01 9.88
CA ASN A 158 -11.90 -5.66 9.99
C ASN A 158 -10.91 -4.59 10.49
N LEU A 159 -9.70 -4.99 10.91
CA LEU A 159 -8.62 -4.10 11.33
C LEU A 159 -7.28 -4.57 10.75
N ASN A 160 -6.54 -3.67 10.11
CA ASN A 160 -5.16 -3.91 9.69
C ASN A 160 -4.18 -3.04 10.51
N LEU A 161 -3.20 -3.68 11.13
CA LEU A 161 -2.11 -3.05 11.88
C LEU A 161 -0.94 -2.73 10.93
N ALA A 162 -1.23 -1.92 9.91
CA ALA A 162 -0.31 -1.43 8.90
C ALA A 162 -0.93 -0.16 8.28
N PRO A 163 -0.17 0.75 7.64
CA PRO A 163 1.22 0.61 7.18
C PRO A 163 2.31 0.98 8.21
N VAL A 164 3.54 0.58 7.90
CA VAL A 164 4.77 1.05 8.55
C VAL A 164 5.18 2.40 7.95
N LEU A 165 5.28 3.43 8.79
CA LEU A 165 5.60 4.81 8.42
C LEU A 165 6.99 5.27 8.85
N ASN A 166 7.79 4.36 9.44
CA ASN A 166 9.20 4.58 9.70
C ASN A 166 9.94 4.98 8.39
N LEU A 167 10.77 6.02 8.44
CA LEU A 167 11.74 6.29 7.38
C LEU A 167 12.94 5.35 7.50
N ASP A 168 13.57 5.02 6.38
CA ASP A 168 14.81 4.25 6.40
C ASP A 168 15.99 5.06 6.97
N ASP A 169 16.87 4.42 7.73
CA ASP A 169 18.05 5.07 8.30
C ASP A 169 19.17 5.18 7.25
N PRO A 170 19.72 6.37 6.98
CA PRO A 170 20.89 6.53 6.12
C PRO A 170 22.09 5.63 6.50
N ASN A 171 22.22 5.28 7.78
CA ASN A 171 23.30 4.45 8.33
C ASN A 171 22.99 2.94 8.31
N GLY A 172 21.80 2.54 7.84
CA GLY A 172 21.32 1.16 7.80
C GLY A 172 20.48 0.76 9.04
N GLY A 173 19.55 -0.18 8.85
CA GLY A 173 18.63 -0.64 9.91
C GLY A 173 18.00 -2.01 9.62
N VAL A 174 17.50 -2.71 10.65
CA VAL A 174 16.81 -4.03 10.48
C VAL A 174 15.52 -3.88 9.66
N MET A 175 14.99 -2.67 9.60
CA MET A 175 13.65 -2.39 9.08
C MET A 175 13.63 -1.98 7.60
N THR A 176 14.76 -1.88 6.88
CA THR A 176 14.82 -1.23 5.56
C THR A 176 13.77 -1.76 4.57
N SER A 177 13.68 -3.07 4.34
CA SER A 177 12.63 -3.72 3.52
C SER A 177 11.16 -3.44 3.94
N ARG A 178 10.91 -3.01 5.17
CA ARG A 178 9.58 -2.60 5.70
C ARG A 178 9.30 -1.09 5.61
N THR A 179 10.24 -0.30 5.08
CA THR A 179 10.06 1.16 4.90
C THR A 179 9.77 1.52 3.45
N PHE A 180 9.09 2.65 3.22
CA PHE A 180 8.85 3.20 1.87
C PHE A 180 10.02 4.05 1.32
N GLY A 181 11.20 3.94 1.94
CA GLY A 181 12.38 4.76 1.64
C GLY A 181 12.73 5.80 2.72
N ASP A 182 13.66 6.70 2.40
CA ASP A 182 14.19 7.73 3.31
C ASP A 182 13.58 9.14 3.12
N ASP A 183 12.72 9.34 2.11
CA ASP A 183 12.12 10.65 1.81
C ASP A 183 10.78 10.86 2.54
N PRO A 184 10.69 11.80 3.51
CA PRO A 184 9.49 12.01 4.30
C PRO A 184 8.25 12.38 3.46
N VAL A 185 8.45 13.06 2.32
CA VAL A 185 7.34 13.48 1.45
C VAL A 185 6.74 12.27 0.73
N ASN A 186 7.57 11.38 0.18
CA ASN A 186 7.12 10.12 -0.40
C ASN A 186 6.38 9.25 0.63
N VAL A 187 6.99 9.00 1.79
CA VAL A 187 6.36 8.15 2.83
C VAL A 187 5.04 8.76 3.34
N SER A 188 4.92 10.09 3.42
CA SER A 188 3.65 10.76 3.75
C SER A 188 2.55 10.59 2.69
N ARG A 189 2.92 10.46 1.41
CA ARG A 189 1.97 10.14 0.32
C ARG A 189 1.52 8.69 0.41
N CYS A 190 2.47 7.76 0.62
CA CYS A 190 2.17 6.34 0.82
C CYS A 190 1.23 6.13 2.02
N ALA A 191 1.50 6.80 3.15
CA ALA A 191 0.64 6.80 4.32
C ALA A 191 -0.80 7.17 3.97
N SER A 192 -0.98 8.32 3.30
CA SER A 192 -2.30 8.85 2.93
C SER A 192 -3.08 7.86 2.05
N ALA A 193 -2.45 7.39 0.96
CA ALA A 193 -3.08 6.47 0.02
C ALA A 193 -3.53 5.16 0.66
N ILE A 194 -2.72 4.58 1.54
CA ILE A 194 -3.08 3.33 2.22
C ILE A 194 -4.21 3.57 3.23
N THR A 195 -4.14 4.63 4.04
CA THR A 195 -5.22 4.94 5.01
C THR A 195 -6.54 5.25 4.31
N ASP A 196 -6.51 5.98 3.20
CA ASP A 196 -7.71 6.35 2.45
C ASP A 196 -8.29 5.15 1.67
N ALA A 197 -7.43 4.27 1.13
CA ALA A 197 -7.86 3.03 0.49
C ALA A 197 -8.56 2.09 1.48
N HIS A 198 -7.98 1.86 2.66
CA HIS A 198 -8.57 1.06 3.74
C HIS A 198 -9.92 1.64 4.18
N ARG A 199 -9.98 2.96 4.42
CA ARG A 199 -11.23 3.67 4.74
C ARG A 199 -12.28 3.55 3.63
N SER A 200 -11.89 3.62 2.35
CA SER A 200 -12.79 3.48 1.19
C SER A 200 -13.42 2.10 1.03
N ARG A 201 -12.94 1.11 1.78
CA ARG A 201 -13.52 -0.23 1.87
C ARG A 201 -14.28 -0.44 3.18
N GLY A 202 -14.15 0.46 4.16
CA GLY A 202 -14.71 0.28 5.51
C GLY A 202 -13.88 -0.65 6.39
N MET A 203 -12.55 -0.63 6.25
CA MET A 203 -11.63 -1.38 7.11
C MET A 203 -10.80 -0.42 7.96
N ALA A 204 -10.68 -0.68 9.26
CA ALA A 204 -9.87 0.12 10.16
C ALA A 204 -8.37 -0.06 9.86
N CYS A 205 -7.61 1.03 9.97
CA CYS A 205 -6.18 1.07 9.63
C CYS A 205 -5.39 1.75 10.77
N PHE A 206 -4.47 1.01 11.39
CA PHE A 206 -3.61 1.53 12.47
C PHE A 206 -2.17 1.66 11.96
N VAL A 207 -1.67 2.90 11.89
CA VAL A 207 -0.31 3.20 11.40
C VAL A 207 0.75 2.90 12.47
N LYS A 208 1.94 2.45 12.06
CA LYS A 208 3.00 2.06 13.00
C LYS A 208 4.41 2.43 12.52
N HIS A 209 5.44 2.47 13.35
CA HIS A 209 5.42 2.40 14.82
C HIS A 209 5.76 3.79 15.32
N PHE A 210 4.86 4.45 16.06
CA PHE A 210 5.09 5.82 16.54
C PHE A 210 5.91 5.81 17.84
N PRO A 211 6.94 6.66 18.00
CA PRO A 211 7.29 7.79 17.15
C PRO A 211 8.20 7.40 15.98
N ALA A 212 8.70 6.16 15.96
CA ALA A 212 9.72 5.55 15.09
C ALA A 212 11.14 5.77 15.62
N PRO A 213 11.67 4.77 16.36
CA PRO A 213 12.70 3.92 15.75
C PRO A 213 12.75 2.45 16.23
N ARG A 214 13.23 1.54 15.35
CA ARG A 214 13.94 0.31 15.78
C ARG A 214 15.20 0.00 14.94
N GLN A 215 16.28 0.68 15.30
CA GLN A 215 17.51 0.01 15.71
C GLN A 215 18.09 0.75 16.93
N GLY A 216 18.75 0.02 17.84
CA GLY A 216 19.56 0.61 18.93
C GLY A 216 18.79 1.40 20.01
N THR A 217 17.70 0.86 20.57
CA THR A 217 16.83 1.54 21.56
C THR A 217 17.53 1.89 22.89
N SER A 218 18.31 2.97 22.88
CA SER A 218 18.87 3.67 24.04
C SER A 218 18.90 5.16 23.72
N GLY A 219 17.73 5.77 23.77
CA GLY A 219 17.53 7.20 23.60
C GLY A 219 16.22 7.58 24.26
N ILE A 220 16.31 8.27 25.41
CA ILE A 220 15.15 8.95 25.99
C ILE A 220 14.69 9.98 24.95
N LEU A 221 13.38 10.06 24.76
CA LEU A 221 12.78 10.82 23.68
C LEU A 221 12.92 12.32 23.99
N GLU A 222 13.82 13.05 23.33
CA GLU A 222 13.87 14.51 23.42
C GLU A 222 12.63 15.11 22.75
N THR A 223 11.55 15.23 23.53
CA THR A 223 10.22 15.48 22.99
C THR A 223 10.01 16.85 22.37
N ARG A 224 10.96 17.77 22.61
CA ARG A 224 11.04 19.11 22.02
C ARG A 224 11.32 19.11 20.52
N THR A 225 12.01 18.11 19.95
CA THR A 225 12.37 18.10 18.51
C THR A 225 11.31 17.41 17.64
N LEU A 226 10.45 16.57 18.23
CA LEU A 226 9.54 15.65 17.53
C LEU A 226 8.52 16.32 16.61
N THR A 227 8.13 17.56 16.90
CA THR A 227 7.21 18.34 16.07
C THR A 227 7.86 18.87 14.79
N THR A 228 9.18 19.00 14.77
CA THR A 228 9.96 19.63 13.70
C THR A 228 10.76 18.64 12.85
N GLU A 229 11.22 17.52 13.44
CA GLU A 229 12.08 16.58 12.73
C GLU A 229 11.38 15.91 11.53
N PRO A 230 12.05 15.79 10.36
CA PRO A 230 11.44 15.23 9.16
C PRO A 230 10.94 13.79 9.31
N LYS A 231 11.56 12.98 10.17
CA LYS A 231 11.20 11.57 10.39
C LYS A 231 9.79 11.34 10.95
N TYR A 232 9.20 12.37 11.56
CA TYR A 232 7.82 12.33 12.08
C TYR A 232 6.78 12.89 11.10
N ALA A 233 7.19 13.43 9.94
CA ALA A 233 6.26 13.99 8.96
C ALA A 233 5.19 13.00 8.44
N PRO A 234 5.49 11.70 8.21
CA PRO A 234 4.46 10.72 7.82
C PRO A 234 3.37 10.53 8.88
N PHE A 235 3.74 10.50 10.16
CA PHE A 235 2.78 10.37 11.26
C PHE A 235 1.95 11.64 11.45
N ARG A 236 2.56 12.83 11.38
CA ARG A 236 1.82 14.09 11.34
C ARG A 236 0.80 14.08 10.21
N LYS A 237 1.17 13.58 9.03
CA LYS A 237 0.26 13.47 7.90
C LYS A 237 -0.88 12.46 8.14
N ALA A 238 -0.59 11.32 8.77
CA ALA A 238 -1.62 10.37 9.16
C ALA A 238 -2.62 10.96 10.19
N PHE A 239 -2.14 11.77 11.13
CA PHE A 239 -2.98 12.45 12.12
C PHE A 239 -3.85 13.54 11.46
N GLU A 240 -3.28 14.37 10.58
CA GLU A 240 -4.01 15.34 9.75
C GLU A 240 -5.14 14.68 8.94
N ASN A 241 -4.90 13.48 8.42
CA ASN A 241 -5.88 12.72 7.63
C ASN A 241 -6.91 11.95 8.48
N GLY A 242 -6.86 12.05 9.82
CA GLY A 242 -7.77 11.33 10.70
C GLY A 242 -7.64 9.80 10.60
N VAL A 243 -6.42 9.28 10.67
CA VAL A 243 -6.17 7.84 10.84
C VAL A 243 -6.91 7.30 12.08
N ASP A 244 -7.36 6.05 12.04
CA ASP A 244 -8.22 5.49 13.10
C ASP A 244 -7.45 5.08 14.36
N GLY A 245 -6.21 4.63 14.19
CA GLY A 245 -5.34 4.25 15.30
C GLY A 245 -3.85 4.35 14.99
N VAL A 246 -3.04 4.25 16.05
CA VAL A 246 -1.58 4.31 16.00
C VAL A 246 -1.00 3.25 16.91
N PHE A 247 -0.10 2.43 16.39
CA PHE A 247 0.70 1.50 17.19
C PHE A 247 1.93 2.24 17.74
N LEU A 248 2.12 2.18 19.05
CA LEU A 248 3.19 2.83 19.78
C LEU A 248 4.38 1.88 20.01
N GLU A 249 5.57 2.40 19.75
CA GLU A 249 6.81 1.80 20.24
C GLU A 249 6.79 1.70 21.77
N PRO A 250 7.17 0.56 22.37
CA PRO A 250 7.33 0.40 23.82
C PRO A 250 8.11 1.50 24.54
N THR A 251 9.02 2.22 23.87
CA THR A 251 9.72 3.38 24.45
C THR A 251 8.79 4.55 24.81
N MET A 252 7.55 4.56 24.32
CA MET A 252 6.52 5.57 24.65
C MET A 252 5.72 5.26 25.91
N TRP A 253 5.66 4.00 26.34
CA TRP A 253 4.64 3.55 27.31
C TRP A 253 5.11 2.49 28.32
N ALA A 254 6.16 1.72 28.04
CA ALA A 254 6.69 0.72 28.97
C ALA A 254 7.65 1.33 30.01
N ILE A 255 8.31 2.44 29.66
CA ILE A 255 9.28 3.16 30.50
C ILE A 255 8.53 4.01 31.56
N PRO A 256 9.02 4.11 32.81
CA PRO A 256 8.50 5.05 33.80
C PRO A 256 8.46 6.50 33.32
N THR A 257 7.38 7.22 33.65
CA THR A 257 7.13 8.59 33.18
C THR A 257 8.19 9.59 33.67
N GLU A 258 8.64 9.44 34.92
CA GLU A 258 9.69 10.26 35.53
C GLU A 258 10.99 10.25 34.72
N GLN A 259 11.34 9.10 34.13
CA GLN A 259 12.55 8.91 33.32
C GLN A 259 12.44 9.46 31.90
N THR A 260 11.23 9.76 31.41
CA THR A 260 10.99 10.23 30.03
C THR A 260 10.67 11.71 29.93
N PHE A 261 10.16 12.33 31.01
CA PHE A 261 9.65 13.71 30.99
C PHE A 261 9.97 14.53 32.26
N GLU A 262 10.96 14.13 33.06
CA GLU A 262 11.33 14.79 34.34
C GLU A 262 10.12 14.97 35.29
N GLY A 263 9.19 14.00 35.28
CA GLY A 263 7.99 14.00 36.13
C GLY A 263 6.75 14.74 35.60
N LYS A 264 6.70 15.11 34.32
CA LYS A 264 5.49 15.65 33.65
C LYS A 264 4.67 14.54 32.99
N ASP A 265 3.45 14.81 32.50
CA ASP A 265 2.53 13.76 32.02
C ASP A 265 3.14 12.85 30.92
N SER A 266 2.52 11.68 30.70
CA SER A 266 3.02 10.64 29.82
C SER A 266 3.36 11.09 28.39
N PRO A 267 4.28 10.40 27.70
CA PRO A 267 4.60 10.68 26.30
C PRO A 267 3.38 10.71 25.38
N ALA A 268 2.44 9.77 25.51
CA ALA A 268 1.21 9.78 24.70
C ALA A 268 0.30 10.97 25.04
N GLN A 269 0.14 11.29 26.33
CA GLN A 269 -0.75 12.38 26.76
C GLN A 269 -0.22 13.76 26.35
N ASN A 270 1.08 14.01 26.59
CA ASN A 270 1.69 15.30 26.24
C ASN A 270 1.93 15.44 24.72
N LEU A 271 2.58 14.47 24.08
CA LEU A 271 2.92 14.60 22.67
C LEU A 271 1.72 14.35 21.75
N ILE A 272 1.01 13.25 21.93
CA ILE A 272 0.01 12.80 20.95
C ILE A 272 -1.34 13.50 21.18
N ARG A 273 -1.82 13.56 22.42
CA ARG A 273 -3.07 14.26 22.75
C ARG A 273 -2.88 15.78 22.75
N LYS A 274 -2.02 16.33 23.61
CA LYS A 274 -1.89 17.81 23.76
C LYS A 274 -1.19 18.48 22.57
N HIS A 275 -0.01 18.01 22.14
CA HIS A 275 0.75 18.69 21.08
C HIS A 275 0.24 18.40 19.66
N PHE A 276 -0.10 17.14 19.33
CA PHE A 276 -0.62 16.78 18.00
C PHE A 276 -2.15 16.85 17.87
N GLY A 277 -2.89 16.96 18.98
CA GLY A 277 -4.36 17.02 18.94
C GLY A 277 -5.03 15.73 18.46
N TYR A 278 -4.34 14.59 18.52
CA TYR A 278 -4.81 13.34 17.93
C TYR A 278 -5.73 12.56 18.88
N GLU A 279 -6.97 12.33 18.44
CA GLU A 279 -8.05 11.71 19.25
C GLU A 279 -8.53 10.33 18.74
N GLY A 280 -7.72 9.66 17.91
CA GLY A 280 -7.91 8.25 17.54
C GLY A 280 -7.24 7.27 18.52
N VAL A 281 -7.35 5.97 18.26
CA VAL A 281 -6.91 4.91 19.18
C VAL A 281 -5.37 4.82 19.27
N LEU A 282 -4.83 4.58 20.45
CA LEU A 282 -3.42 4.27 20.70
C LEU A 282 -3.27 2.82 21.21
N VAL A 283 -2.46 2.04 20.50
CA VAL A 283 -2.20 0.61 20.77
C VAL A 283 -0.75 0.41 21.18
N GLY A 284 -0.51 -0.46 22.18
CA GLY A 284 0.82 -1.02 22.47
C GLY A 284 0.79 -2.56 22.50
N SER A 285 1.95 -3.22 22.46
CA SER A 285 2.08 -4.68 22.59
C SER A 285 2.88 -5.07 23.84
N CYS A 286 2.29 -5.85 24.73
CA CYS A 286 2.96 -6.49 25.85
C CYS A 286 3.64 -7.77 25.33
N ASP A 287 4.87 -7.60 24.86
CA ASP A 287 5.77 -8.64 24.35
C ASP A 287 7.18 -8.51 24.96
N ARG A 288 8.05 -9.50 24.72
CA ARG A 288 9.44 -9.51 25.22
C ARG A 288 10.29 -8.29 24.86
N ALA A 289 9.98 -7.62 23.76
CA ALA A 289 10.69 -6.41 23.35
C ALA A 289 10.19 -5.18 24.12
N SER A 290 8.94 -5.18 24.58
CA SER A 290 8.41 -4.20 25.54
C SER A 290 8.88 -4.46 26.98
N GLU A 291 8.94 -5.73 27.42
CA GLU A 291 9.47 -6.11 28.74
C GLU A 291 10.90 -5.60 28.94
N LYS A 292 11.76 -5.85 27.95
CA LYS A 292 13.16 -5.40 27.94
C LYS A 292 13.30 -3.88 27.98
N VAL A 293 12.33 -3.13 27.45
CA VAL A 293 12.34 -1.65 27.44
C VAL A 293 11.81 -1.08 28.75
N GLY A 294 10.73 -1.65 29.31
CA GLY A 294 10.16 -1.21 30.59
C GLY A 294 10.88 -1.73 31.84
N ASN A 295 11.74 -2.74 31.68
CA ASN A 295 12.38 -3.50 32.76
C ASN A 295 11.38 -4.10 33.77
N VAL A 296 10.22 -4.55 33.25
CA VAL A 296 9.12 -5.22 33.95
C VAL A 296 8.37 -6.14 32.99
N CYS A 297 7.56 -7.07 33.49
CA CYS A 297 6.71 -7.98 32.70
C CYS A 297 5.30 -8.07 33.31
N GLY A 298 4.38 -8.81 32.69
CA GLY A 298 3.07 -9.15 33.26
C GLY A 298 2.11 -7.97 33.45
N GLY A 299 1.29 -8.04 34.50
CA GLY A 299 0.28 -7.04 34.81
C GLY A 299 0.86 -5.64 35.04
N GLU A 300 1.99 -5.50 35.76
CA GLU A 300 2.65 -4.20 35.95
C GLU A 300 3.06 -3.52 34.62
N LEU A 301 3.52 -4.28 33.63
CA LEU A 301 3.81 -3.75 32.29
C LEU A 301 2.54 -3.25 31.59
N CYS A 302 1.43 -3.99 31.71
CA CYS A 302 0.13 -3.59 31.15
C CYS A 302 -0.44 -2.34 31.86
N ILE A 303 -0.35 -2.30 33.20
CA ILE A 303 -0.78 -1.17 34.03
C ILE A 303 -0.02 0.10 33.62
N ARG A 304 1.30 0.01 33.39
CA ARG A 304 2.08 1.13 32.85
C ARG A 304 1.61 1.57 31.48
N GLY A 305 1.28 0.65 30.57
CA GLY A 305 0.71 0.97 29.26
C GLY A 305 -0.56 1.83 29.36
N PHE A 306 -1.50 1.44 30.23
CA PHE A 306 -2.73 2.22 30.45
C PHE A 306 -2.49 3.55 31.16
N ILE A 307 -1.63 3.60 32.19
CA ILE A 307 -1.25 4.86 32.86
C ILE A 307 -0.56 5.82 31.88
N ASN A 308 0.29 5.29 30.99
CA ASN A 308 1.01 6.09 30.01
C ASN A 308 0.18 6.43 28.76
N GLY A 309 -1.09 6.02 28.67
CA GLY A 309 -2.05 6.51 27.67
C GLY A 309 -2.23 5.64 26.43
N CYS A 310 -1.87 4.35 26.47
CA CYS A 310 -2.43 3.37 25.52
C CYS A 310 -3.93 3.23 25.80
N ASP A 311 -4.78 3.40 24.77
CA ASP A 311 -6.21 3.11 24.91
C ASP A 311 -6.46 1.59 24.87
N MET A 312 -5.60 0.83 24.16
CA MET A 312 -5.70 -0.62 23.99
C MET A 312 -4.32 -1.29 24.05
N LEU A 313 -4.24 -2.51 24.59
CA LEU A 313 -3.02 -3.32 24.63
C LEU A 313 -3.20 -4.70 23.99
N ILE A 314 -2.21 -5.13 23.22
CA ILE A 314 -2.11 -6.50 22.69
C ILE A 314 -1.26 -7.32 23.66
N ILE A 315 -1.83 -8.32 24.33
CA ILE A 315 -1.08 -9.17 25.27
C ILE A 315 -0.55 -10.40 24.53
N CYS A 316 0.78 -10.48 24.37
CA CYS A 316 1.47 -11.53 23.60
C CYS A 316 2.17 -12.57 24.49
N GLU A 317 1.77 -12.67 25.76
CA GLU A 317 2.30 -13.61 26.76
C GLU A 317 1.78 -15.06 26.54
N HIS A 318 2.28 -16.03 27.32
CA HIS A 318 1.78 -17.39 27.25
C HIS A 318 0.40 -17.50 27.96
N PRO A 319 -0.55 -18.34 27.50
CA PRO A 319 -1.89 -18.45 28.08
C PRO A 319 -1.99 -18.63 29.60
N SER A 320 -0.98 -19.22 30.24
CA SER A 320 -0.89 -19.33 31.71
C SER A 320 -0.75 -17.99 32.41
N ASP A 321 0.07 -17.11 31.83
CA ASP A 321 0.56 -15.90 32.49
C ASP A 321 -0.48 -14.77 32.37
N ILE A 322 -1.28 -14.83 31.29
CA ILE A 322 -2.29 -13.81 30.96
C ILE A 322 -3.40 -13.71 32.02
N LEU A 323 -3.78 -14.82 32.68
CA LEU A 323 -4.84 -14.78 33.70
C LEU A 323 -4.38 -14.03 34.96
N ASP A 324 -3.13 -14.21 35.38
CA ASP A 324 -2.53 -13.48 36.50
C ASP A 324 -2.35 -12.00 36.13
N THR A 325 -1.81 -11.72 34.93
CA THR A 325 -1.72 -10.38 34.33
C THR A 325 -3.08 -9.65 34.33
N LEU A 326 -4.19 -10.35 34.04
CA LEU A 326 -5.54 -9.76 34.06
C LEU A 326 -6.03 -9.41 35.48
N GLU A 327 -5.87 -10.30 36.46
CA GLU A 327 -6.31 -10.02 37.83
C GLU A 327 -5.45 -8.93 38.51
N GLU A 328 -4.18 -8.78 38.13
CA GLU A 328 -3.36 -7.61 38.47
C GLU A 328 -3.96 -6.31 37.91
N ILE A 329 -4.33 -6.29 36.62
CA ILE A 329 -4.97 -5.12 35.98
C ILE A 329 -6.30 -4.78 36.65
N TYR A 330 -7.17 -5.77 36.92
CA TYR A 330 -8.45 -5.53 37.59
C TYR A 330 -8.24 -4.94 39.00
N THR A 331 -7.29 -5.49 39.75
CA THR A 331 -6.91 -4.98 41.08
C THR A 331 -6.37 -3.54 40.97
N ALA A 332 -5.60 -3.20 39.93
CA ALA A 332 -5.11 -1.85 39.70
C ALA A 332 -6.23 -0.84 39.36
N VAL A 333 -7.33 -1.27 38.72
CA VAL A 333 -8.53 -0.44 38.52
C VAL A 333 -9.29 -0.25 39.84
N GLU A 334 -9.52 -1.32 40.60
CA GLU A 334 -10.20 -1.26 41.91
C GLU A 334 -9.46 -0.35 42.90
N MET A 335 -8.12 -0.45 42.93
CA MET A 335 -7.23 0.40 43.73
C MET A 335 -6.99 1.79 43.13
N ARG A 336 -7.69 2.16 42.05
CA ARG A 336 -7.59 3.44 41.32
C ARG A 336 -6.18 3.83 40.84
N ARG A 337 -5.26 2.87 40.69
CA ARG A 337 -3.96 3.06 40.00
C ARG A 337 -4.19 3.41 38.52
N ILE A 338 -5.24 2.83 37.92
CA ILE A 338 -5.77 3.24 36.62
C ILE A 338 -7.06 4.01 36.90
N SER A 339 -7.16 5.27 36.47
CA SER A 339 -8.33 6.09 36.77
C SER A 339 -9.52 5.76 35.87
N LYS A 340 -10.73 5.73 36.45
CA LYS A 340 -11.98 5.44 35.74
C LYS A 340 -12.22 6.40 34.56
N ALA A 341 -11.88 7.68 34.72
CA ALA A 341 -11.98 8.66 33.63
C ALA A 341 -11.04 8.35 32.44
N SER A 342 -9.85 7.78 32.69
CA SER A 342 -8.95 7.34 31.61
C SER A 342 -9.53 6.13 30.85
N ILE A 343 -10.11 5.18 31.58
CA ILE A 343 -10.80 4.00 31.03
C ILE A 343 -11.97 4.46 30.14
N GLU A 344 -12.82 5.37 30.63
CA GLU A 344 -13.98 5.89 29.88
C GLU A 344 -13.55 6.63 28.60
N GLN A 345 -12.49 7.44 28.65
CA GLN A 345 -11.94 8.11 27.45
C GLN A 345 -11.37 7.12 26.42
N SER A 346 -10.67 6.08 26.89
CA SER A 346 -10.09 5.03 26.06
C SER A 346 -11.18 4.21 25.37
N LEU A 347 -12.20 3.80 26.14
CA LEU A 347 -13.38 3.10 25.63
C LEU A 347 -14.15 3.93 24.62
N GLU A 348 -14.27 5.24 24.82
CA GLU A 348 -14.92 6.14 23.86
C GLU A 348 -14.16 6.21 22.52
N ARG A 349 -12.82 6.23 22.54
CA ARG A 349 -12.00 6.15 21.30
C ARG A 349 -12.19 4.81 20.58
N ILE A 350 -12.14 3.70 21.33
CA ILE A 350 -12.37 2.34 20.82
C ILE A 350 -13.78 2.22 20.22
N ARG A 351 -14.80 2.68 20.94
CA ARG A 351 -16.21 2.69 20.52
C ARG A 351 -16.39 3.45 19.21
N ARG A 352 -15.83 4.66 19.08
CA ARG A 352 -15.90 5.46 17.83
C ARG A 352 -15.34 4.74 16.61
N VAL A 353 -14.25 3.97 16.76
CA VAL A 353 -13.71 3.16 15.65
C VAL A 353 -14.59 1.93 15.38
N LYS A 354 -15.09 1.26 16.42
CA LYS A 354 -16.01 0.12 16.25
C LYS A 354 -17.32 0.53 15.56
N GLU A 355 -17.94 1.64 15.96
CA GLU A 355 -19.18 2.14 15.36
C GLU A 355 -19.02 2.59 13.90
N ARG A 356 -17.83 3.08 13.52
CA ARG A 356 -17.53 3.50 12.15
C ARG A 356 -17.47 2.32 11.16
N TYR A 357 -17.03 1.14 11.60
CA TYR A 357 -16.69 0.03 10.70
C TYR A 357 -17.41 -1.29 10.99
N LEU A 358 -17.90 -1.52 12.20
CA LEU A 358 -18.38 -2.82 12.66
C LEU A 358 -19.89 -2.80 12.93
N SER A 359 -20.60 -3.81 12.42
CA SER A 359 -21.99 -4.08 12.78
C SER A 359 -22.23 -5.58 12.94
N TRP A 360 -23.16 -5.96 13.80
CA TRP A 360 -23.51 -7.38 14.01
C TRP A 360 -24.08 -8.05 12.76
N GLY A 361 -24.77 -7.29 11.91
CA GLY A 361 -25.23 -7.77 10.60
C GLY A 361 -24.07 -8.27 9.75
N VAL A 362 -23.05 -7.42 9.54
CA VAL A 362 -21.86 -7.76 8.74
C VAL A 362 -20.96 -8.79 9.45
N ALA A 363 -20.82 -8.75 10.77
CA ALA A 363 -19.91 -9.64 11.50
C ALA A 363 -20.39 -11.11 11.52
N LEU A 364 -21.70 -11.34 11.62
CA LEU A 364 -22.28 -12.70 11.68
C LEU A 364 -22.78 -13.18 10.31
N ASN A 365 -23.25 -12.25 9.47
CA ASN A 365 -23.71 -12.50 8.11
C ASN A 365 -22.94 -11.58 7.14
N PRO A 366 -21.63 -11.79 6.94
CA PRO A 366 -20.85 -10.97 6.02
C PRO A 366 -21.51 -10.99 4.64
N PRO A 367 -21.73 -9.81 4.02
CA PRO A 367 -22.52 -9.71 2.80
C PRO A 367 -21.94 -10.65 1.74
N ALA A 368 -22.84 -11.30 1.00
CA ALA A 368 -22.47 -12.13 -0.14
C ALA A 368 -21.85 -11.23 -1.21
N MET A 369 -20.53 -11.04 -1.14
CA MET A 369 -19.82 -10.32 -2.18
C MET A 369 -20.00 -11.05 -3.50
N GLN A 370 -20.36 -10.28 -4.53
CA GLN A 370 -20.70 -10.77 -5.86
C GLN A 370 -19.55 -11.59 -6.49
N LEU A 371 -18.32 -11.41 -6.00
CA LEU A 371 -17.14 -12.16 -6.36
C LEU A 371 -16.61 -12.96 -5.16
N THR A 372 -16.28 -14.23 -5.41
CA THR A 372 -15.57 -15.08 -4.44
C THR A 372 -14.11 -14.65 -4.32
N LEU A 373 -13.46 -14.95 -3.19
CA LEU A 373 -12.03 -14.64 -2.96
C LEU A 373 -11.11 -15.10 -4.11
N PRO A 374 -11.22 -16.35 -4.66
CA PRO A 374 -10.43 -16.75 -5.83
C PRO A 374 -10.70 -15.92 -7.10
N SER A 375 -11.89 -15.33 -7.22
CA SER A 375 -12.25 -14.46 -8.35
C SER A 375 -11.65 -13.06 -8.18
N LEU A 376 -11.65 -12.51 -6.96
CA LEU A 376 -10.95 -11.26 -6.62
C LEU A 376 -9.44 -11.40 -6.86
N MET A 377 -8.82 -12.45 -6.29
CA MET A 377 -7.39 -12.72 -6.43
C MET A 377 -6.93 -12.84 -7.89
N ARG A 378 -7.80 -13.30 -8.81
CA ARG A 378 -7.46 -13.37 -10.24
C ARG A 378 -7.17 -11.98 -10.81
N HIS A 379 -8.06 -11.01 -10.59
CA HIS A 379 -7.90 -9.63 -11.05
C HIS A 379 -6.78 -8.91 -10.30
N HIS A 380 -6.69 -9.14 -8.98
CA HIS A 380 -5.67 -8.50 -8.14
C HIS A 380 -4.24 -8.96 -8.46
N ARG A 381 -4.04 -10.20 -8.93
CA ARG A 381 -2.72 -10.68 -9.39
C ARG A 381 -2.19 -9.89 -10.58
N GLU A 382 -3.03 -9.47 -11.53
CA GLU A 382 -2.59 -8.67 -12.68
C GLU A 382 -2.07 -7.30 -12.23
N LEU A 383 -2.78 -6.65 -11.29
CA LEU A 383 -2.33 -5.43 -10.63
C LEU A 383 -1.02 -5.63 -9.87
N ALA A 384 -0.89 -6.74 -9.12
CA ALA A 384 0.31 -7.05 -8.35
C ALA A 384 1.53 -7.30 -9.26
N TYR A 385 1.39 -8.11 -10.32
CA TYR A 385 2.46 -8.37 -11.29
C TYR A 385 2.95 -7.07 -11.93
N ARG A 386 2.04 -6.23 -12.44
CA ARG A 386 2.38 -4.92 -13.02
C ARG A 386 3.13 -4.03 -12.04
N ALA A 387 2.76 -4.04 -10.76
CA ALA A 387 3.47 -3.27 -9.73
C ALA A 387 4.86 -3.83 -9.40
N TYR A 388 5.05 -5.16 -9.44
CA TYR A 388 6.38 -5.77 -9.34
C TYR A 388 7.27 -5.44 -10.54
N GLU A 389 6.76 -5.51 -11.77
CA GLU A 389 7.49 -5.11 -12.98
C GLU A 389 7.92 -3.63 -12.91
N MET A 390 7.03 -2.77 -12.41
CA MET A 390 7.34 -1.35 -12.19
C MET A 390 8.34 -1.11 -11.05
N ALA A 391 8.38 -1.99 -10.04
CA ALA A 391 9.29 -1.89 -8.89
C ALA A 391 10.72 -2.30 -9.23
N VAL A 392 10.91 -3.33 -10.07
CA VAL A 392 12.26 -3.81 -10.43
C VAL A 392 13.11 -2.66 -10.95
N THR A 393 14.29 -2.50 -10.35
CA THR A 393 15.20 -1.38 -10.58
C THR A 393 16.54 -1.90 -11.07
N VAL A 394 17.01 -1.47 -12.24
CA VAL A 394 18.37 -1.73 -12.70
C VAL A 394 19.24 -0.54 -12.30
N VAL A 395 20.13 -0.74 -11.33
CA VAL A 395 20.98 0.31 -10.76
C VAL A 395 22.27 0.47 -11.57
N ARG A 396 22.82 -0.65 -12.02
CA ARG A 396 24.02 -0.72 -12.87
C ARG A 396 23.79 -1.72 -13.99
N ASN A 397 24.29 -1.38 -15.18
CA ASN A 397 24.27 -2.22 -16.37
C ASN A 397 25.47 -1.84 -17.26
N GLU A 398 26.68 -1.92 -16.69
CA GLU A 398 27.91 -1.62 -17.40
C GLU A 398 28.03 -2.51 -18.64
N GLN A 399 28.69 -1.97 -19.69
CA GLN A 399 28.85 -2.62 -20.99
C GLN A 399 27.53 -3.03 -21.70
N ASN A 400 26.37 -2.59 -21.19
CA ASN A 400 25.03 -2.99 -21.66
C ASN A 400 24.80 -4.52 -21.64
N ILE A 401 25.26 -5.20 -20.58
CA ILE A 401 25.09 -6.66 -20.38
C ILE A 401 23.61 -7.08 -20.47
N LEU A 402 22.71 -6.30 -19.87
CA LEU A 402 21.26 -6.51 -19.95
C LEU A 402 20.64 -5.76 -21.14
N PRO A 403 19.63 -6.35 -21.81
CA PRO A 403 19.09 -7.69 -21.57
C PRO A 403 19.90 -8.80 -22.25
N LEU A 404 20.07 -9.93 -21.57
CA LEU A 404 20.84 -11.09 -22.05
C LEU A 404 20.32 -11.65 -23.38
N SER A 405 19.04 -11.46 -23.69
CA SER A 405 18.41 -11.84 -24.96
C SER A 405 19.06 -11.20 -26.19
N LYS A 406 19.62 -9.99 -26.05
CA LYS A 406 20.35 -9.30 -27.13
C LYS A 406 21.76 -9.85 -27.31
N ILE A 407 22.46 -10.14 -26.21
CA ILE A 407 23.81 -10.74 -26.23
C ILE A 407 23.79 -12.15 -26.81
N ARG A 408 22.63 -12.84 -26.79
CA ARG A 408 22.42 -14.13 -27.47
C ARG A 408 22.72 -14.12 -28.97
N ARG A 409 22.80 -12.94 -29.61
CA ARG A 409 23.22 -12.77 -31.02
C ARG A 409 24.74 -12.58 -31.20
N SER A 410 25.48 -12.19 -30.16
CA SER A 410 26.94 -12.12 -30.17
C SER A 410 27.57 -13.46 -29.79
N THR A 411 28.83 -13.66 -30.17
CA THR A 411 29.49 -14.98 -30.20
C THR A 411 29.73 -15.60 -28.82
N VAL A 412 29.67 -14.84 -27.73
CA VAL A 412 30.01 -15.29 -26.37
C VAL A 412 28.99 -16.29 -25.80
N LEU A 413 27.68 -16.09 -26.07
CA LEU A 413 26.62 -16.99 -25.61
C LEU A 413 26.30 -18.15 -26.58
N ARG A 414 27.14 -18.37 -27.61
CA ARG A 414 26.96 -19.46 -28.59
C ARG A 414 27.53 -20.81 -28.17
N GLN A 415 28.19 -20.93 -27.01
CA GLN A 415 28.65 -22.25 -26.56
C GLN A 415 27.44 -23.17 -26.28
N PRO A 416 27.36 -24.39 -26.87
CA PRO A 416 26.21 -25.29 -26.74
C PRO A 416 25.91 -25.81 -25.31
N THR A 417 26.70 -25.39 -24.33
CA THR A 417 26.81 -25.93 -22.98
C THR A 417 26.58 -24.89 -21.88
N GLY A 418 26.34 -23.61 -22.24
CA GLY A 418 26.27 -22.50 -21.28
C GLY A 418 25.02 -22.54 -20.39
N TYR A 419 25.22 -22.91 -19.12
CA TYR A 419 24.19 -22.85 -18.08
C TYR A 419 24.33 -21.59 -17.21
N CYS A 420 23.27 -21.20 -16.51
CA CYS A 420 23.28 -20.18 -15.46
C CYS A 420 23.82 -20.78 -14.16
N ALA A 421 24.91 -20.25 -13.62
CA ALA A 421 25.28 -20.51 -12.23
C ALA A 421 24.49 -19.55 -11.32
N LEU A 422 23.51 -20.08 -10.59
CA LEU A 422 22.66 -19.31 -9.67
C LEU A 422 23.12 -19.54 -8.23
N PHE A 423 23.69 -18.50 -7.61
CA PHE A 423 24.16 -18.52 -6.22
C PHE A 423 23.20 -17.71 -5.35
N THR A 424 22.71 -18.32 -4.27
CA THR A 424 21.67 -17.74 -3.40
C THR A 424 22.01 -17.94 -1.93
N PRO A 425 21.66 -17.00 -1.02
CA PRO A 425 21.83 -17.22 0.40
C PRO A 425 20.82 -18.27 0.90
N ILE A 426 21.12 -18.93 2.01
CA ILE A 426 20.11 -19.73 2.73
C ILE A 426 19.16 -18.76 3.45
N ALA A 427 17.97 -18.55 2.88
CA ALA A 427 16.91 -17.77 3.52
C ALA A 427 15.75 -18.70 3.99
N PRO A 428 15.15 -18.46 5.17
CA PRO A 428 14.00 -19.24 5.62
C PRO A 428 12.77 -18.97 4.74
N PRO A 429 11.94 -20.01 4.46
CA PRO A 429 10.66 -19.81 3.78
C PRO A 429 9.75 -18.90 4.62
N ARG A 430 9.17 -17.87 3.98
CA ARG A 430 8.33 -16.86 4.67
C ARG A 430 6.94 -17.37 5.03
N PHE A 431 6.46 -18.40 4.34
CA PHE A 431 5.14 -18.99 4.51
C PHE A 431 5.21 -20.40 5.12
N PRO A 432 4.15 -20.86 5.81
CA PRO A 432 4.10 -22.22 6.35
C PRO A 432 4.23 -23.24 5.22
N VAL A 433 5.29 -24.05 5.27
CA VAL A 433 5.45 -25.27 4.48
C VAL A 433 5.13 -26.49 5.35
N PRO A 434 4.60 -27.59 4.80
CA PRO A 434 4.31 -28.79 5.58
C PRO A 434 5.56 -29.33 6.27
N GLU A 435 5.42 -29.82 7.51
CA GLU A 435 6.56 -30.31 8.31
C GLU A 435 7.40 -31.33 7.54
N GLY A 436 8.74 -31.15 7.58
CA GLY A 436 9.68 -31.95 6.81
C GLY A 436 9.90 -31.50 5.36
N THR A 437 9.18 -30.49 4.86
CA THR A 437 9.39 -29.92 3.52
C THR A 437 10.32 -28.70 3.59
N GLN A 438 11.51 -28.81 3.00
CA GLN A 438 12.40 -27.66 2.81
C GLN A 438 12.15 -27.04 1.43
N GLN A 439 11.69 -25.79 1.39
CA GLN A 439 11.50 -25.03 0.16
C GLN A 439 12.47 -23.86 0.13
N ASP A 440 13.32 -23.79 -0.90
CA ASP A 440 14.18 -22.65 -1.17
C ASP A 440 13.34 -21.53 -1.83
N PRO A 441 13.24 -20.32 -1.24
CA PRO A 441 12.46 -19.24 -1.83
C PRO A 441 13.02 -18.75 -3.18
N PHE A 442 14.32 -18.97 -3.47
CA PHE A 442 14.95 -18.57 -4.71
C PHE A 442 14.80 -19.59 -5.85
N GLU A 443 14.21 -20.76 -5.60
CA GLU A 443 13.89 -21.76 -6.63
C GLU A 443 13.01 -21.16 -7.74
N PHE A 444 12.16 -20.18 -7.41
CA PHE A 444 11.34 -19.45 -8.38
C PHE A 444 12.17 -18.64 -9.38
N LEU A 445 13.28 -18.03 -8.96
CA LEU A 445 14.21 -17.35 -9.87
C LEU A 445 14.86 -18.34 -10.83
N GLY A 446 15.32 -19.49 -10.31
CA GLY A 446 15.87 -20.58 -11.12
C GLY A 446 14.86 -21.11 -12.15
N LYS A 447 13.61 -21.34 -11.74
CA LYS A 447 12.51 -21.75 -12.63
C LYS A 447 12.22 -20.69 -13.71
N ALA A 448 12.18 -19.41 -13.34
CA ALA A 448 11.94 -18.31 -14.27
C ALA A 448 13.08 -18.11 -15.29
N ILE A 449 14.34 -18.36 -14.91
CA ILE A 449 15.49 -18.39 -15.82
C ILE A 449 15.39 -19.61 -16.75
N ASN A 450 15.09 -20.80 -16.20
CA ASN A 450 14.99 -22.04 -16.97
C ASN A 450 13.87 -22.01 -18.02
N ALA A 451 12.73 -21.39 -17.70
CA ALA A 451 11.62 -21.17 -18.63
C ALA A 451 12.01 -20.39 -19.90
N ARG A 452 13.13 -19.65 -19.86
CA ARG A 452 13.67 -18.86 -21.00
C ARG A 452 14.74 -19.62 -21.80
N GLY A 453 14.90 -20.92 -21.54
CA GLY A 453 15.75 -21.82 -22.32
C GLY A 453 17.23 -21.81 -21.92
N PHE A 454 17.52 -21.59 -20.64
CA PHE A 454 18.86 -21.70 -20.06
C PHE A 454 18.85 -22.69 -18.89
N ALA A 455 19.63 -23.77 -18.98
CA ALA A 455 19.79 -24.69 -17.84
C ALA A 455 20.33 -23.92 -16.62
N VAL A 456 19.89 -24.28 -15.41
CA VAL A 456 20.29 -23.61 -14.17
C VAL A 456 20.95 -24.59 -13.22
N ASN A 457 22.19 -24.30 -12.80
CA ASN A 457 22.80 -24.91 -11.64
C ASN A 457 22.63 -23.97 -10.45
N HIS A 458 21.62 -24.24 -9.63
CA HIS A 458 21.30 -23.50 -8.42
C HIS A 458 22.09 -24.11 -7.26
N SER A 459 22.97 -23.30 -6.63
CA SER A 459 23.82 -23.71 -5.52
C SER A 459 23.73 -22.68 -4.39
N PRO A 460 23.13 -23.00 -3.23
CA PRO A 460 23.07 -22.07 -2.11
C PRO A 460 24.45 -21.91 -1.45
N TYR A 461 24.70 -20.74 -0.86
CA TYR A 461 25.90 -20.44 -0.07
C TYR A 461 25.54 -20.11 1.39
N THR A 462 26.47 -20.41 2.31
CA THR A 462 26.34 -20.24 3.77
C THR A 462 27.18 -19.05 4.26
N HIS A 463 27.22 -18.80 5.57
CA HIS A 463 28.18 -17.86 6.16
C HIS A 463 29.65 -18.24 5.96
N GLU A 464 29.96 -19.49 5.62
CA GLU A 464 31.31 -19.92 5.24
C GLU A 464 31.72 -19.39 3.84
N GLY A 465 30.76 -18.84 3.07
CA GLY A 465 31.01 -18.14 1.82
C GLY A 465 31.09 -19.05 0.60
N MET A 466 32.04 -18.75 -0.30
CA MET A 466 32.17 -19.44 -1.60
C MET A 466 33.17 -20.58 -1.52
N THR A 467 32.71 -21.80 -1.83
CA THR A 467 33.50 -23.03 -1.83
C THR A 467 34.19 -23.29 -3.17
N GLU A 468 35.16 -24.20 -3.21
CA GLU A 468 35.78 -24.65 -4.48
C GLU A 468 34.74 -25.17 -5.49
N THR A 469 33.67 -25.80 -5.00
CA THR A 469 32.54 -26.28 -5.81
C THR A 469 31.82 -25.14 -6.50
N HIS A 470 31.62 -24.01 -5.82
CA HIS A 470 31.04 -22.80 -6.43
C HIS A 470 31.95 -22.22 -7.52
N PHE A 471 33.27 -22.13 -7.27
CA PHE A 471 34.23 -21.68 -8.29
C PHE A 471 34.36 -22.66 -9.48
N ALA A 472 34.14 -23.96 -9.27
CA ALA A 472 34.08 -24.94 -10.37
C ALA A 472 32.83 -24.76 -11.24
N LEU A 473 31.70 -24.33 -10.66
CA LEU A 473 30.50 -23.97 -11.42
C LEU A 473 30.71 -22.67 -12.21
N VAL A 474 31.31 -21.63 -11.60
CA VAL A 474 31.64 -20.35 -12.26
C VAL A 474 32.41 -20.57 -13.58
N LYS A 475 33.49 -21.37 -13.55
CA LYS A 475 34.36 -21.64 -14.71
C LYS A 475 33.66 -22.26 -15.92
N ARG A 476 32.46 -22.83 -15.74
CA ARG A 476 31.70 -23.54 -16.78
C ARG A 476 30.34 -22.89 -17.09
N ALA A 477 30.02 -21.79 -16.42
CA ALA A 477 28.78 -21.06 -16.63
C ALA A 477 28.83 -20.23 -17.92
N GLY A 478 27.66 -19.99 -18.54
CA GLY A 478 27.51 -18.98 -19.60
C GLY A 478 27.32 -17.56 -19.04
N PHE A 479 26.69 -17.46 -17.87
CA PHE A 479 26.56 -16.24 -17.06
C PHE A 479 26.27 -16.64 -15.60
N ILE A 480 26.46 -15.70 -14.69
CA ILE A 480 26.34 -15.92 -13.25
C ILE A 480 25.25 -15.00 -12.70
N VAL A 481 24.36 -15.53 -11.86
CA VAL A 481 23.41 -14.75 -11.07
C VAL A 481 23.74 -14.95 -9.60
N PHE A 482 24.04 -13.87 -8.89
CA PHE A 482 24.36 -13.88 -7.46
C PHE A 482 23.32 -13.06 -6.70
N VAL A 483 22.54 -13.70 -5.83
CA VAL A 483 21.46 -13.05 -5.08
C VAL A 483 21.96 -12.65 -3.68
N CYS A 484 21.48 -11.54 -3.14
CA CYS A 484 21.73 -11.13 -1.74
C CYS A 484 20.41 -10.72 -1.06
N ALA A 485 20.22 -11.10 0.20
CA ALA A 485 19.01 -10.87 1.00
C ALA A 485 19.36 -10.19 2.35
N LEU A 486 19.87 -8.95 2.25
CA LEU A 486 20.73 -8.34 3.26
C LEU A 486 20.05 -7.80 4.53
N ASP A 487 18.72 -7.60 4.54
CA ASP A 487 17.98 -7.17 5.76
C ASP A 487 17.50 -8.35 6.61
N THR A 488 17.37 -9.52 5.98
CA THR A 488 16.56 -10.63 6.48
C THR A 488 17.38 -11.73 7.13
N ASP A 489 18.69 -11.61 7.07
CA ASP A 489 19.69 -12.56 7.53
C ASP A 489 20.59 -11.88 8.59
N PRO A 490 20.64 -12.37 9.84
CA PRO A 490 21.59 -11.89 10.85
C PRO A 490 23.05 -11.95 10.38
N GLU A 491 23.37 -12.84 9.44
CA GLU A 491 24.69 -13.09 8.87
C GLU A 491 24.92 -12.36 7.53
N TYR A 492 24.15 -11.30 7.21
CA TYR A 492 24.23 -10.55 5.95
C TYR A 492 25.66 -10.09 5.56
N GLN A 493 26.53 -9.80 6.53
CA GLN A 493 27.94 -9.49 6.32
C GLN A 493 28.70 -10.63 5.61
N ALA A 494 28.34 -11.89 5.88
CA ALA A 494 28.91 -13.04 5.20
C ALA A 494 28.43 -13.16 3.74
N GLN A 495 27.21 -12.69 3.41
CA GLN A 495 26.76 -12.60 2.02
C GLN A 495 27.60 -11.59 1.22
N ILE A 496 27.90 -10.43 1.81
CA ILE A 496 28.80 -9.43 1.23
C ILE A 496 30.23 -9.98 1.09
N ALA A 497 30.71 -10.75 2.08
CA ALA A 497 32.00 -11.42 2.00
C ALA A 497 32.06 -12.46 0.87
N ALA A 498 31.00 -13.27 0.69
CA ALA A 498 30.87 -14.25 -0.37
C ALA A 498 30.89 -13.59 -1.76
N LEU A 499 30.16 -12.50 -1.96
CA LEU A 499 30.20 -11.69 -3.19
C LEU A 499 31.61 -11.13 -3.44
N LYS A 500 32.27 -10.58 -2.41
CA LYS A 500 33.66 -10.08 -2.50
C LYS A 500 34.69 -11.17 -2.75
N MET A 501 34.43 -12.42 -2.39
CA MET A 501 35.28 -13.56 -2.78
C MET A 501 35.12 -13.88 -4.27
N LEU A 502 33.89 -13.80 -4.79
CA LEU A 502 33.61 -14.01 -6.21
C LEU A 502 34.23 -12.91 -7.10
N THR A 503 34.07 -11.64 -6.75
CA THR A 503 34.59 -10.50 -7.54
C THR A 503 36.10 -10.30 -7.45
N LYS A 504 36.78 -10.90 -6.45
CA LYS A 504 38.26 -10.95 -6.39
C LYS A 504 38.89 -11.85 -7.45
N VAL A 505 38.12 -12.78 -8.02
CA VAL A 505 38.57 -13.62 -9.13
C VAL A 505 38.25 -12.90 -10.43
N ARG A 506 39.18 -12.89 -11.38
CA ARG A 506 38.89 -12.39 -12.74
C ARG A 506 37.87 -13.31 -13.40
N LEU A 507 36.65 -12.81 -13.57
CA LEU A 507 35.57 -13.52 -14.28
C LEU A 507 35.69 -13.25 -15.78
N GLU A 508 35.34 -14.27 -16.58
CA GLU A 508 35.16 -14.14 -18.04
C GLU A 508 33.67 -14.11 -18.43
N GLN A 509 32.82 -14.53 -17.49
CA GLN A 509 31.37 -14.63 -17.61
C GLN A 509 30.70 -13.36 -17.04
N PRO A 510 29.61 -12.86 -17.64
CA PRO A 510 28.82 -11.77 -17.06
C PRO A 510 28.29 -12.14 -15.66
N LEU A 511 28.49 -11.26 -14.68
CA LEU A 511 27.97 -11.39 -13.33
C LEU A 511 26.79 -10.42 -13.11
N ILE A 512 25.62 -10.98 -12.78
CA ILE A 512 24.40 -10.25 -12.44
C ILE A 512 24.17 -10.37 -10.94
N VAL A 513 24.26 -9.25 -10.21
CA VAL A 513 23.93 -9.21 -8.78
C VAL A 513 22.47 -8.80 -8.60
N VAL A 514 21.71 -9.58 -7.82
CA VAL A 514 20.31 -9.32 -7.49
C VAL A 514 20.18 -9.01 -5.99
N ALA A 515 19.93 -7.74 -5.67
CA ALA A 515 19.59 -7.29 -4.33
C ALA A 515 18.10 -7.56 -4.05
N ALA A 516 17.82 -8.64 -3.32
CA ALA A 516 16.48 -9.14 -3.04
C ALA A 516 15.92 -8.71 -1.67
N CYS A 517 16.56 -7.77 -0.98
CA CYS A 517 16.06 -7.00 0.16
C CYS A 517 16.55 -5.55 -0.02
N SER A 518 16.98 -4.86 1.04
CA SER A 518 17.78 -3.63 0.90
C SER A 518 18.97 -3.80 -0.04
N PRO A 519 19.18 -2.87 -1.00
CA PRO A 519 20.40 -2.79 -1.79
C PRO A 519 21.50 -1.94 -1.12
N ARG A 520 21.26 -1.37 0.07
CA ARG A 520 22.07 -0.29 0.68
C ARG A 520 23.58 -0.56 0.70
N GLU A 521 24.02 -1.76 1.11
CA GLU A 521 25.43 -2.16 1.11
C GLU A 521 26.04 -2.27 -0.30
N LEU A 522 25.24 -2.66 -1.30
CA LEU A 522 25.66 -2.89 -2.69
C LEU A 522 25.66 -1.60 -3.52
N LEU A 523 24.93 -0.57 -3.09
CA LEU A 523 24.91 0.73 -3.76
C LEU A 523 26.28 1.42 -3.75
N TRP A 524 27.12 1.16 -2.74
CA TRP A 524 28.46 1.75 -2.64
C TRP A 524 29.55 0.96 -3.37
N ASP A 525 29.28 -0.29 -3.78
CA ASP A 525 30.26 -1.11 -4.50
C ASP A 525 30.34 -0.73 -5.98
N VAL A 526 31.37 0.04 -6.34
CA VAL A 526 31.63 0.53 -7.70
C VAL A 526 32.13 -0.56 -8.67
N TYR A 527 32.48 -1.75 -8.17
CA TYR A 527 33.05 -2.83 -8.99
C TYR A 527 31.98 -3.79 -9.54
N LEU A 528 30.70 -3.59 -9.21
CA LEU A 528 29.60 -4.41 -9.70
C LEU A 528 29.11 -3.91 -11.07
N GLU A 529 29.41 -4.67 -12.13
CA GLU A 529 28.99 -4.34 -13.51
C GLU A 529 27.46 -4.30 -13.67
N VAL A 530 26.75 -5.29 -13.11
CA VAL A 530 25.28 -5.36 -13.17
C VAL A 530 24.70 -5.53 -11.77
N LEU A 531 23.81 -4.62 -11.39
CA LEU A 531 23.07 -4.64 -10.13
C LEU A 531 21.58 -4.39 -10.40
N ILE A 532 20.76 -5.38 -10.05
CA ILE A 532 19.29 -5.33 -10.09
C ILE A 532 18.77 -5.33 -8.65
N CYS A 533 17.75 -4.55 -8.36
CA CYS A 533 17.04 -4.56 -7.08
C CYS A 533 15.60 -5.03 -7.28
N THR A 534 15.18 -6.00 -6.46
CA THR A 534 13.79 -6.47 -6.38
C THR A 534 13.14 -6.09 -5.06
N TYR A 535 13.92 -5.63 -4.08
CA TYR A 535 13.53 -5.17 -2.73
C TYR A 535 12.93 -6.23 -1.80
N GLU A 536 12.51 -7.36 -2.38
CA GLU A 536 12.08 -8.57 -1.70
C GLU A 536 12.29 -9.82 -2.56
N TYR A 537 12.28 -10.99 -1.92
CA TYR A 537 12.40 -12.31 -2.55
C TYR A 537 11.06 -13.06 -2.61
N THR A 538 9.95 -12.33 -2.77
CA THR A 538 8.66 -12.94 -3.13
C THR A 538 8.76 -13.56 -4.53
N ARG A 539 7.90 -14.54 -4.83
CA ARG A 539 7.92 -15.27 -6.10
C ARG A 539 7.79 -14.28 -7.28
N GLU A 540 6.84 -13.37 -7.19
CA GLU A 540 6.48 -12.39 -8.20
C GLU A 540 7.62 -11.37 -8.41
N ALA A 541 8.31 -10.95 -7.36
CA ALA A 541 9.50 -10.10 -7.44
C ALA A 541 10.67 -10.79 -8.17
N LEU A 542 10.88 -12.08 -7.89
CA LEU A 542 11.92 -12.89 -8.54
C LEU A 542 11.57 -13.23 -10.00
N GLU A 543 10.29 -13.49 -10.31
CA GLU A 543 9.79 -13.65 -11.68
C GLU A 543 9.97 -12.36 -12.49
N ALA A 544 9.65 -11.19 -11.91
CA ALA A 544 9.89 -9.88 -12.53
C ALA A 544 11.39 -9.59 -12.73
N ALA A 545 12.26 -10.03 -11.80
CA ALA A 545 13.72 -9.92 -11.95
C ALA A 545 14.22 -10.71 -13.16
N ALA A 546 13.75 -11.93 -13.36
CA ALA A 546 14.07 -12.72 -14.55
C ALA A 546 13.56 -12.02 -15.84
N SER A 547 12.34 -11.49 -15.82
CA SER A 547 11.78 -10.71 -16.94
C SER A 547 12.64 -9.49 -17.28
N ALA A 548 13.22 -8.80 -16.28
CA ALA A 548 14.16 -7.70 -16.48
C ALA A 548 15.51 -8.18 -17.06
N ILE A 549 16.08 -9.27 -16.54
CA ILE A 549 17.35 -9.85 -17.00
C ILE A 549 17.30 -10.20 -18.49
N PHE A 550 16.19 -10.75 -18.95
CA PHE A 550 16.00 -11.17 -20.34
C PHE A 550 15.31 -10.11 -21.23
N GLY A 551 14.84 -9.00 -20.66
CA GLY A 551 14.30 -7.87 -21.40
C GLY A 551 12.87 -8.06 -21.92
N ASP A 552 12.10 -8.94 -21.28
CA ASP A 552 10.67 -9.09 -21.54
C ASP A 552 9.89 -7.87 -21.05
N ILE A 553 10.40 -7.22 -19.99
CA ILE A 553 9.92 -5.94 -19.46
C ILE A 553 11.00 -4.87 -19.58
N THR A 554 10.59 -3.59 -19.53
CA THR A 554 11.51 -2.46 -19.33
C THR A 554 11.43 -2.01 -17.88
N PRO A 555 12.45 -2.27 -17.04
CA PRO A 555 12.46 -1.88 -15.63
C PRO A 555 12.32 -0.36 -15.47
N SER A 556 11.35 0.08 -14.67
CA SER A 556 11.07 1.51 -14.43
C SER A 556 11.32 1.97 -13.00
N GLY A 557 11.68 1.04 -12.10
CA GLY A 557 11.88 1.37 -10.70
C GLY A 557 13.05 2.32 -10.49
N VAL A 558 12.97 3.13 -9.44
CA VAL A 558 14.03 4.03 -9.00
C VAL A 558 14.45 3.70 -7.57
N ILE A 559 15.70 3.99 -7.21
CA ILE A 559 16.16 3.73 -5.84
C ILE A 559 15.33 4.56 -4.83
N PRO A 560 14.77 3.93 -3.76
CA PRO A 560 13.93 4.61 -2.75
C PRO A 560 14.73 5.46 -1.75
N PHE A 561 16.00 5.77 -2.03
CA PHE A 561 16.91 6.51 -1.14
C PHE A 561 17.42 7.81 -1.78
N LYS A 562 17.19 8.93 -1.10
CA LYS A 562 17.44 10.32 -1.51
C LYS A 562 18.92 10.69 -1.51
N ARG A 563 19.73 10.03 -0.67
CA ARG A 563 21.19 10.27 -0.58
C ARG A 563 22.02 9.49 -1.62
N TYR A 564 21.44 8.56 -2.35
CA TYR A 564 22.18 7.87 -3.42
C TYR A 564 22.30 8.77 -4.66
N LYS A 565 23.48 9.36 -4.83
CA LYS A 565 23.97 9.78 -6.15
C LYS A 565 24.82 8.63 -6.69
N PRO A 566 24.55 8.10 -7.89
CA PRO A 566 25.47 7.12 -8.48
C PRO A 566 26.85 7.79 -8.62
N PRO A 567 27.93 7.11 -8.22
CA PRO A 567 29.28 7.61 -8.49
C PRO A 567 29.47 7.74 -10.01
N PRO A 568 30.24 8.75 -10.47
CA PRO A 568 30.48 8.91 -11.89
C PRO A 568 31.14 7.64 -12.46
N PRO A 569 30.69 7.15 -13.64
CA PRO A 569 31.21 5.90 -14.19
C PRO A 569 32.71 6.01 -14.45
N VAL A 570 33.47 4.98 -14.08
CA VAL A 570 34.90 4.89 -14.37
C VAL A 570 35.04 4.78 -15.89
N VAL A 571 35.69 5.79 -16.48
CA VAL A 571 35.49 6.17 -17.88
C VAL A 571 36.05 5.14 -18.87
N SER A 572 35.23 4.74 -19.84
CA SER A 572 35.68 4.65 -21.24
C SER A 572 34.88 5.66 -22.07
N GLN A 573 35.59 6.58 -22.72
CA GLN A 573 35.04 7.88 -23.13
C GLN A 573 34.27 7.85 -24.48
N ALA A 574 33.83 6.67 -24.91
CA ALA A 574 33.38 6.40 -26.28
C ALA A 574 31.89 6.04 -26.45
N LEU A 575 31.16 5.75 -25.36
CA LEU A 575 29.80 5.18 -25.43
C LEU A 575 28.76 5.85 -24.50
N GLN A 576 28.87 7.16 -24.25
CA GLN A 576 27.89 7.92 -23.46
C GLN A 576 26.53 8.19 -24.16
N SER A 577 26.18 7.42 -25.20
CA SER A 577 24.88 7.52 -25.88
C SER A 577 24.13 6.18 -25.91
N THR A 578 23.47 5.82 -24.79
CA THR A 578 22.03 5.49 -24.78
C THR A 578 21.52 5.07 -23.38
N ARG A 579 20.45 5.74 -22.92
CA ARG A 579 19.50 5.25 -21.90
C ARG A 579 20.02 5.04 -20.46
N GLY A 580 20.63 6.07 -19.88
CA GLY A 580 20.18 6.48 -18.54
C GLY A 580 18.80 7.14 -18.64
N MET A 581 18.01 7.18 -17.56
CA MET A 581 16.76 7.94 -17.55
C MET A 581 17.10 9.44 -17.63
N GLN A 582 17.09 9.97 -18.85
CA GLN A 582 17.51 11.32 -19.15
C GLN A 582 16.64 12.31 -18.38
N ARG A 583 17.24 13.05 -17.45
CA ARG A 583 16.55 14.14 -16.76
C ARG A 583 16.41 15.29 -17.75
N TRP A 584 15.25 15.35 -18.39
CA TRP A 584 14.92 16.38 -19.34
C TRP A 584 14.85 17.73 -18.64
N GLU A 585 15.59 18.70 -19.17
CA GLU A 585 15.51 20.08 -18.72
C GLU A 585 14.21 20.70 -19.28
N VAL A 586 13.43 21.29 -18.39
CA VAL A 586 12.18 21.97 -18.73
C VAL A 586 12.44 23.46 -18.68
N HIS A 587 12.21 24.15 -19.80
CA HIS A 587 12.32 25.59 -19.90
C HIS A 587 10.92 26.21 -19.97
N GLN A 588 10.77 27.44 -19.47
CA GLN A 588 9.58 28.24 -19.76
C GLN A 588 9.55 28.58 -21.26
N TRP A 589 8.40 28.41 -21.90
CA TRP A 589 8.15 28.75 -23.30
C TRP A 589 8.18 30.27 -23.51
N GLU A 590 8.77 30.70 -24.64
CA GLU A 590 8.84 32.11 -25.04
C GLU A 590 8.51 32.26 -26.53
N LYS A 591 7.47 33.05 -26.86
CA LYS A 591 6.98 33.26 -28.23
C LYS A 591 8.07 33.50 -29.28
N ARG A 592 8.97 34.45 -29.04
CA ARG A 592 10.04 34.83 -30.00
C ARG A 592 10.99 33.68 -30.36
N ARG A 593 11.07 32.66 -29.51
CA ARG A 593 12.05 31.57 -29.57
C ARG A 593 11.40 30.23 -29.92
N ASP A 594 10.17 30.00 -29.44
CA ASP A 594 9.58 28.66 -29.36
C ASP A 594 8.31 28.49 -30.21
N LEU A 595 7.70 29.56 -30.74
CA LEU A 595 6.41 29.51 -31.43
C LEU A 595 6.42 28.58 -32.66
N TYR A 596 7.34 28.78 -33.60
CA TYR A 596 7.38 27.99 -34.84
C TYR A 596 7.68 26.51 -34.56
N ALA A 597 8.65 26.22 -33.68
CA ALA A 597 8.93 24.86 -33.26
C ALA A 597 7.77 24.20 -32.49
N SER A 598 6.93 25.00 -31.82
CA SER A 598 5.69 24.51 -31.20
C SER A 598 4.63 24.16 -32.24
N ALA A 599 4.52 24.94 -33.33
CA ALA A 599 3.63 24.64 -34.44
C ALA A 599 4.07 23.38 -35.22
N ASP A 600 5.38 23.16 -35.36
CA ASP A 600 5.89 21.93 -35.98
C ASP A 600 5.70 20.71 -35.07
N LEU A 601 5.87 20.85 -33.75
CA LEU A 601 5.49 19.81 -32.79
C LEU A 601 3.99 19.50 -32.84
N TRP A 602 3.13 20.52 -32.95
CA TRP A 602 1.68 20.33 -33.11
C TRP A 602 1.37 19.48 -34.34
N LYS A 603 1.93 19.83 -35.51
CA LYS A 603 1.78 19.06 -36.75
C LYS A 603 2.24 17.61 -36.59
N LYS A 604 3.33 17.34 -35.87
CA LYS A 604 3.77 15.95 -35.59
C LYS A 604 2.82 15.19 -34.66
N CYS A 605 2.33 15.83 -33.60
CA CYS A 605 1.55 15.19 -32.54
C CYS A 605 0.08 14.98 -32.91
N LEU A 606 -0.50 15.88 -33.71
CA LEU A 606 -1.93 15.92 -34.03
C LEU A 606 -2.24 15.91 -35.54
N GLY A 607 -1.26 16.14 -36.41
CA GLY A 607 -1.43 16.15 -37.87
C GLY A 607 -1.71 14.78 -38.52
N TRP A 608 -1.87 13.71 -37.74
CA TRP A 608 -2.50 12.47 -38.19
C TRP A 608 -4.00 12.66 -38.47
N SER A 609 -4.65 13.65 -37.84
CA SER A 609 -6.02 14.05 -38.13
C SER A 609 -6.04 15.37 -38.91
N ARG A 610 -6.75 15.38 -40.05
CA ARG A 610 -7.03 16.61 -40.80
C ARG A 610 -7.94 17.59 -40.04
N LYS A 611 -8.65 17.13 -38.99
CA LYS A 611 -9.57 17.96 -38.18
C LYS A 611 -8.82 18.97 -37.29
N TRP A 612 -7.59 18.64 -36.87
CA TRP A 612 -6.89 19.33 -35.79
C TRP A 612 -5.74 20.22 -36.27
N HIS A 613 -5.86 20.84 -37.45
CA HIS A 613 -4.80 21.68 -38.00
C HIS A 613 -4.82 23.10 -37.38
N LEU A 614 -3.71 23.51 -36.77
CA LEU A 614 -3.49 24.90 -36.35
C LEU A 614 -2.23 25.44 -37.05
N ASP A 615 -2.32 26.67 -37.58
CA ASP A 615 -1.17 27.40 -38.08
C ASP A 615 -0.43 28.14 -36.94
N ALA A 616 0.75 28.69 -37.23
CA ALA A 616 1.55 29.39 -36.22
C ALA A 616 0.88 30.69 -35.72
N SER A 617 0.03 31.33 -36.54
CA SER A 617 -0.71 32.53 -36.15
C SER A 617 -1.77 32.20 -35.10
N THR A 618 -2.61 31.20 -35.37
CA THR A 618 -3.69 30.74 -34.48
C THR A 618 -3.10 30.14 -33.21
N LEU A 619 -2.02 29.35 -33.32
CA LEU A 619 -1.30 28.85 -32.15
C LEU A 619 -0.69 29.98 -31.31
N SER A 620 -0.21 31.07 -31.93
CA SER A 620 0.23 32.25 -31.17
C SER A 620 -0.92 32.92 -30.42
N ASN A 621 -2.12 32.99 -31.00
CA ASN A 621 -3.27 33.60 -30.33
C ASN A 621 -3.71 32.81 -29.09
N LEU A 622 -3.43 31.50 -29.03
CA LEU A 622 -3.73 30.66 -27.87
C LEU A 622 -2.60 30.67 -26.83
N LEU A 623 -1.33 30.64 -27.25
CA LEU A 623 -0.19 30.53 -26.33
C LEU A 623 0.32 31.88 -25.78
N ASP A 624 0.16 32.99 -26.52
CA ASP A 624 0.72 34.29 -26.12
C ASP A 624 -0.26 35.09 -25.24
N ARG A 625 -0.41 34.65 -23.99
CA ARG A 625 -1.41 35.18 -23.04
C ARG A 625 -0.77 35.68 -21.74
N PRO A 626 -0.16 36.88 -21.73
CA PRO A 626 0.47 37.44 -20.54
C PRO A 626 -0.53 37.57 -19.38
N GLY A 627 -0.10 37.26 -18.17
CA GLY A 627 -0.92 37.30 -16.95
C GLY A 627 -1.82 36.08 -16.71
N PHE A 628 -2.24 35.37 -17.76
CA PHE A 628 -3.18 34.24 -17.66
C PHE A 628 -2.58 32.88 -18.03
N SER A 629 -1.37 32.84 -18.58
CA SER A 629 -0.72 31.61 -19.04
C SER A 629 0.71 31.46 -18.53
N ARG A 630 1.12 30.21 -18.37
CA ARG A 630 2.54 29.83 -18.28
C ARG A 630 2.73 28.50 -19.00
N HIS A 631 3.68 28.45 -19.90
CA HIS A 631 3.87 27.31 -20.79
C HIS A 631 5.30 26.79 -20.65
N PHE A 632 5.48 25.48 -20.86
CA PHE A 632 6.72 24.77 -20.58
C PHE A 632 7.12 23.91 -21.78
N VAL A 633 8.41 23.85 -22.07
CA VAL A 633 8.98 23.09 -23.19
C VAL A 633 10.19 22.29 -22.77
N VAL A 634 10.34 21.10 -23.38
CA VAL A 634 11.58 20.34 -23.38
C VAL A 634 12.20 20.45 -24.76
N LYS A 635 13.49 20.77 -24.81
CA LYS A 635 14.23 20.98 -26.06
C LYS A 635 15.14 19.81 -26.38
N ASP A 636 15.47 19.67 -27.66
CA ASP A 636 16.46 18.68 -28.10
C ASP A 636 17.87 19.18 -27.75
N PRO A 637 18.63 18.53 -26.86
CA PRO A 637 19.97 18.98 -26.48
C PRO A 637 21.00 18.82 -27.63
N LEU A 638 20.65 18.08 -28.69
CA LEU A 638 21.51 17.86 -29.85
C LEU A 638 21.11 18.70 -31.07
N ALA A 639 19.91 19.29 -31.06
CA ALA A 639 19.38 20.09 -32.17
C ALA A 639 18.85 21.44 -31.67
N HIS A 640 19.69 22.47 -31.73
CA HIS A 640 19.35 23.83 -31.30
C HIS A 640 18.00 24.30 -31.89
N GLY A 641 17.09 24.72 -31.00
CA GLY A 641 15.78 25.26 -31.37
C GLY A 641 14.66 24.23 -31.54
N LYS A 642 14.96 22.93 -31.67
CA LYS A 642 13.93 21.88 -31.77
C LYS A 642 13.27 21.63 -30.41
N ILE A 643 11.94 21.58 -30.39
CA ILE A 643 11.13 21.26 -29.21
C ILE A 643 10.70 19.79 -29.30
N LEU A 644 10.93 19.03 -28.23
CA LEU A 644 10.56 17.62 -28.10
C LEU A 644 9.27 17.41 -27.32
N GLY A 645 8.83 18.41 -26.55
CA GLY A 645 7.54 18.40 -25.89
C GLY A 645 7.12 19.78 -25.42
N LEU A 646 5.81 20.00 -25.35
CA LEU A 646 5.14 21.25 -24.97
C LEU A 646 4.04 20.94 -23.95
N CYS A 647 3.93 21.77 -22.93
CA CYS A 647 2.87 21.76 -21.93
C CYS A 647 2.32 23.19 -21.79
N ALA A 648 1.07 23.40 -22.18
CA ALA A 648 0.41 24.69 -22.06
C ALA A 648 -0.49 24.70 -20.83
N THR A 649 -0.26 25.64 -19.90
CA THR A 649 -1.15 25.90 -18.77
C THR A 649 -1.80 27.28 -18.83
N TYR A 650 -3.05 27.35 -18.40
CA TYR A 650 -3.81 28.59 -18.17
C TYR A 650 -4.32 28.66 -16.73
N THR A 651 -4.75 29.85 -16.33
CA THR A 651 -5.43 30.11 -15.07
C THR A 651 -6.66 30.96 -15.32
N ILE A 652 -7.83 30.51 -14.86
CA ILE A 652 -9.10 31.24 -14.97
C ILE A 652 -9.69 31.52 -13.58
N ARG A 653 -10.38 32.64 -13.40
CA ARG A 653 -11.01 33.00 -12.13
C ARG A 653 -12.40 32.37 -12.03
N ALA A 654 -12.65 31.69 -10.91
CA ALA A 654 -13.91 31.03 -10.57
C ALA A 654 -14.39 31.58 -9.22
N GLY A 655 -15.21 32.64 -9.25
CA GLY A 655 -15.56 33.41 -8.07
C GLY A 655 -14.32 33.99 -7.38
N ARG A 656 -14.06 33.60 -6.12
CA ARG A 656 -12.91 34.09 -5.34
C ARG A 656 -11.59 33.34 -5.61
N ASN A 657 -11.63 32.18 -6.26
CA ASN A 657 -10.46 31.32 -6.45
C ASN A 657 -9.98 31.34 -7.91
N LEU A 658 -8.77 30.85 -8.14
CA LEU A 658 -8.29 30.51 -9.49
C LEU A 658 -8.41 28.99 -9.71
N VAL A 659 -8.70 28.60 -10.95
CA VAL A 659 -8.65 27.22 -11.44
C VAL A 659 -7.49 27.14 -12.42
N GLY A 660 -6.59 26.17 -12.21
CA GLY A 660 -5.53 25.84 -13.15
C GLY A 660 -6.08 25.04 -14.32
N SER A 661 -5.44 25.10 -15.47
CA SER A 661 -5.82 24.29 -16.64
C SER A 661 -4.56 23.67 -17.23
N LEU A 662 -4.54 22.35 -17.41
CA LEU A 662 -3.56 21.65 -18.24
C LEU A 662 -4.13 21.56 -19.66
N ALA A 663 -4.05 22.68 -20.37
CA ALA A 663 -4.76 22.91 -21.62
C ALA A 663 -4.30 22.03 -22.77
N ILE A 664 -2.99 21.73 -22.83
CA ILE A 664 -2.47 20.66 -23.67
C ILE A 664 -1.13 20.13 -23.14
N LEU A 665 -0.88 18.84 -23.34
CA LEU A 665 0.42 18.20 -23.12
C LEU A 665 0.77 17.35 -24.35
N MET A 666 1.86 17.69 -25.03
CA MET A 666 2.33 17.01 -26.24
C MET A 666 3.80 16.63 -26.13
N VAL A 667 4.14 15.46 -26.70
CA VAL A 667 5.52 14.97 -26.82
C VAL A 667 5.69 14.39 -28.22
N ASP A 668 6.79 14.78 -28.88
CA ASP A 668 7.17 14.30 -30.22
C ASP A 668 7.08 12.77 -30.23
N PRO A 669 6.31 12.15 -31.17
CA PRO A 669 6.08 10.71 -31.18
C PRO A 669 7.36 9.86 -31.08
N GLU A 670 8.46 10.31 -31.70
CA GLU A 670 9.76 9.63 -31.67
C GLU A 670 10.41 9.64 -30.27
N PHE A 671 10.03 10.60 -29.42
CA PHE A 671 10.61 10.87 -28.10
C PHE A 671 9.65 10.54 -26.93
N ARG A 672 8.48 9.98 -27.22
CA ARG A 672 7.57 9.40 -26.21
C ARG A 672 8.24 8.27 -25.41
N ASN A 673 7.72 7.98 -24.23
CA ASN A 673 8.23 6.98 -23.28
C ASN A 673 9.67 7.21 -22.79
N ARG A 674 10.21 8.44 -22.90
CA ARG A 674 11.54 8.84 -22.39
C ARG A 674 11.50 9.70 -21.12
N GLY A 675 10.32 9.96 -20.55
CA GLY A 675 10.14 10.81 -19.36
C GLY A 675 9.78 12.28 -19.64
N ILE A 676 9.81 12.74 -20.90
CA ILE A 676 9.54 14.14 -21.31
C ILE A 676 8.18 14.63 -20.80
N GLY A 677 7.10 13.89 -21.08
CA GLY A 677 5.74 14.28 -20.66
C GLY A 677 5.57 14.32 -19.14
N LEU A 678 6.32 13.50 -18.39
CA LEU A 678 6.31 13.53 -16.93
C LEU A 678 7.02 14.78 -16.41
N ALA A 679 8.21 15.11 -16.94
CA ALA A 679 8.94 16.32 -16.55
C ALA A 679 8.12 17.59 -16.80
N LEU A 680 7.48 17.69 -17.98
CA LEU A 680 6.59 18.79 -18.35
C LEU A 680 5.35 18.91 -17.45
N HIS A 681 4.74 17.78 -17.09
CA HIS A 681 3.60 17.72 -16.19
C HIS A 681 3.97 18.13 -14.75
N ASP A 682 5.08 17.60 -14.24
CA ASP A 682 5.50 17.86 -12.86
C ASP A 682 5.91 19.32 -12.65
N GLU A 683 6.58 19.94 -13.63
CA GLU A 683 6.90 21.38 -13.60
C GLU A 683 5.64 22.25 -13.66
N ALA A 684 4.68 21.91 -14.54
CA ALA A 684 3.38 22.58 -14.62
C ALA A 684 2.60 22.51 -13.29
N PHE A 685 2.54 21.33 -12.67
CA PHE A 685 1.91 21.15 -11.37
C PHE A 685 2.69 21.80 -10.22
N GLN A 686 4.02 21.88 -10.30
CA GLN A 686 4.83 22.63 -9.33
C GLN A 686 4.52 24.13 -9.41
N TYR A 687 4.38 24.69 -10.61
CA TYR A 687 3.92 26.05 -10.82
C TYR A 687 2.51 26.29 -10.26
N MET A 688 1.54 25.45 -10.60
CA MET A 688 0.16 25.59 -10.09
C MET A 688 0.09 25.51 -8.56
N ARG A 689 0.83 24.57 -7.94
CA ARG A 689 0.92 24.41 -6.47
C ARG A 689 1.53 25.62 -5.77
N ALA A 690 2.47 26.31 -6.42
CA ALA A 690 3.09 27.50 -5.87
C ALA A 690 2.15 28.72 -5.87
N HIS A 691 1.10 28.74 -6.71
CA HIS A 691 0.18 29.87 -6.80
C HIS A 691 -0.85 29.86 -5.65
N PRO A 692 -0.93 30.92 -4.81
CA PRO A 692 -1.73 30.89 -3.59
C PRO A 692 -3.24 30.73 -3.84
N GLU A 693 -3.77 31.21 -4.97
CA GLU A 693 -5.20 31.12 -5.33
C GLU A 693 -5.62 29.86 -6.11
N ILE A 694 -4.69 29.04 -6.63
CA ILE A 694 -5.05 27.85 -7.45
C ILE A 694 -5.22 26.62 -6.57
N ASP A 695 -6.45 26.23 -6.25
CA ASP A 695 -6.71 25.06 -5.39
C ASP A 695 -7.02 23.78 -6.18
N ASN A 696 -7.55 23.88 -7.41
CA ASN A 696 -7.83 22.76 -8.31
C ASN A 696 -7.33 23.06 -9.74
N ALA A 697 -7.16 22.03 -10.56
CA ALA A 697 -6.85 22.13 -11.98
C ALA A 697 -7.69 21.16 -12.82
N GLN A 698 -8.02 21.54 -14.05
CA GLN A 698 -8.72 20.69 -15.03
C GLN A 698 -7.79 20.23 -16.15
N LEU A 699 -8.13 19.11 -16.80
CA LEU A 699 -7.64 18.80 -18.14
C LEU A 699 -8.40 19.66 -19.15
N GLY A 700 -7.76 19.96 -20.29
CA GLY A 700 -8.29 20.97 -21.20
C GLY A 700 -8.35 22.34 -20.51
N SER A 701 -9.28 23.19 -20.94
CA SER A 701 -9.34 24.60 -20.55
C SER A 701 -10.69 25.24 -20.86
N ILE A 702 -11.10 26.25 -20.07
CA ILE A 702 -12.35 26.98 -20.33
C ILE A 702 -12.12 28.06 -21.40
N PHE A 703 -11.33 29.09 -21.13
CA PHE A 703 -10.88 30.05 -22.15
C PHE A 703 -9.48 30.61 -21.80
N PRO A 704 -8.60 30.85 -22.80
CA PRO A 704 -8.71 30.36 -24.19
C PRO A 704 -8.58 28.84 -24.24
N ARG A 705 -8.97 28.22 -25.36
CA ARG A 705 -9.18 26.77 -25.42
C ARG A 705 -8.60 26.12 -26.66
N PHE A 706 -7.82 25.06 -26.44
CA PHE A 706 -7.59 24.02 -27.45
C PHE A 706 -8.76 23.03 -27.41
N PHE A 707 -8.82 22.25 -26.33
CA PHE A 707 -9.88 21.29 -26.05
C PHE A 707 -10.49 21.59 -24.67
N PRO A 708 -11.80 21.35 -24.48
CA PRO A 708 -12.46 21.47 -23.18
C PRO A 708 -12.09 20.33 -22.22
N GLY A 709 -11.75 19.15 -22.76
CA GLY A 709 -11.29 17.95 -22.06
C GLY A 709 -10.51 17.04 -23.02
N LEU A 710 -10.38 15.74 -22.72
CA LEU A 710 -9.69 14.80 -23.61
C LEU A 710 -10.55 14.38 -24.83
N PRO A 711 -10.02 14.40 -26.08
CA PRO A 711 -10.74 13.88 -27.24
C PRO A 711 -11.02 12.38 -27.15
N GLU A 712 -12.22 11.93 -27.51
CA GLU A 712 -12.56 10.48 -27.51
C GLU A 712 -11.65 9.68 -28.46
N GLU A 713 -11.29 10.25 -29.61
CA GLU A 713 -10.37 9.68 -30.60
C GLU A 713 -8.92 9.50 -30.10
N MET A 714 -8.58 10.00 -28.90
CA MET A 714 -7.24 9.91 -28.32
C MET A 714 -6.90 8.46 -27.93
N PRO A 715 -5.69 7.95 -28.23
CA PRO A 715 -5.29 6.59 -27.87
C PRO A 715 -5.50 6.28 -26.38
N VAL A 716 -6.13 5.13 -26.07
CA VAL A 716 -6.45 4.70 -24.70
C VAL A 716 -5.21 4.71 -23.79
N THR A 717 -4.03 4.37 -24.33
CA THR A 717 -2.74 4.42 -23.62
C THR A 717 -2.37 5.81 -23.12
N ASP A 718 -2.75 6.85 -23.87
CA ASP A 718 -2.47 8.24 -23.56
C ASP A 718 -3.54 8.81 -22.61
N GLN A 719 -4.81 8.38 -22.71
CA GLN A 719 -5.84 8.68 -21.71
C GLN A 719 -5.48 8.08 -20.35
N GLU A 720 -5.11 6.79 -20.32
CA GLU A 720 -4.62 6.10 -19.11
C GLU A 720 -3.40 6.77 -18.49
N TRP A 721 -2.55 7.44 -19.30
CA TRP A 721 -1.37 8.13 -18.79
C TRP A 721 -1.74 9.23 -17.78
N PHE A 722 -2.86 9.92 -17.98
CA PHE A 722 -3.40 10.90 -17.04
C PHE A 722 -4.08 10.23 -15.84
N VAL A 723 -4.91 9.19 -16.05
CA VAL A 723 -5.57 8.44 -14.96
C VAL A 723 -4.55 7.90 -13.95
N ARG A 724 -3.44 7.33 -14.45
CA ARG A 724 -2.30 6.84 -13.65
C ARG A 724 -1.55 7.93 -12.86
N ARG A 725 -1.98 9.20 -12.93
CA ARG A 725 -1.40 10.38 -12.24
C ARG A 725 -2.42 11.14 -11.39
N GLY A 726 -3.56 10.52 -11.09
CA GLY A 726 -4.59 11.08 -10.21
C GLY A 726 -5.62 11.98 -10.90
N TRP A 727 -5.66 12.01 -12.24
CA TRP A 727 -6.74 12.65 -12.98
C TRP A 727 -7.99 11.75 -13.00
N THR A 728 -9.14 12.31 -12.64
CA THR A 728 -10.43 11.62 -12.58
C THR A 728 -11.27 11.95 -13.81
N MET A 729 -11.45 10.95 -14.68
CA MET A 729 -12.31 11.05 -15.86
C MET A 729 -13.74 10.69 -15.48
N GLU A 730 -14.74 11.46 -15.93
CA GLU A 730 -16.14 11.08 -15.79
C GLU A 730 -16.62 10.28 -17.01
N ASP A 731 -17.77 9.61 -16.89
CA ASP A 731 -18.49 9.04 -18.04
C ASP A 731 -19.47 10.07 -18.67
N THR A 732 -19.26 11.35 -18.37
CA THR A 732 -19.94 12.48 -18.98
C THR A 732 -19.19 12.90 -20.24
N TYR A 733 -19.92 13.11 -21.32
CA TYR A 733 -19.37 13.53 -22.61
C TYR A 733 -19.84 14.93 -22.97
N ILE A 734 -18.97 15.66 -23.66
CA ILE A 734 -19.21 17.00 -24.16
C ILE A 734 -18.91 17.01 -25.66
N PHE A 735 -19.69 17.80 -26.40
CA PHE A 735 -19.70 17.77 -27.86
C PHE A 735 -19.38 19.16 -28.40
N ASP A 736 -18.37 19.23 -29.26
CA ASP A 736 -18.21 20.35 -30.19
C ASP A 736 -19.03 20.01 -31.45
N LEU A 737 -19.92 20.91 -31.87
CA LEU A 737 -20.90 20.67 -32.95
C LEU A 737 -20.68 21.62 -34.13
N TYR A 738 -20.99 21.16 -35.33
CA TYR A 738 -21.01 21.99 -36.55
C TYR A 738 -22.33 21.84 -37.32
N MET A 739 -22.87 22.98 -37.73
CA MET A 739 -24.01 23.13 -38.64
C MET A 739 -23.61 23.87 -39.91
N ASP A 740 -24.12 23.38 -41.04
CA ASP A 740 -24.07 24.03 -42.34
C ASP A 740 -25.28 24.97 -42.49
N LEU A 741 -25.06 26.28 -42.40
CA LEU A 741 -26.10 27.30 -42.45
C LEU A 741 -26.66 27.50 -43.87
N ASP A 742 -25.89 27.20 -44.91
CA ASP A 742 -26.36 27.27 -46.30
C ASP A 742 -27.44 26.19 -46.54
N LYS A 743 -27.30 25.00 -45.94
CA LYS A 743 -28.31 23.92 -45.97
C LYS A 743 -29.40 24.03 -44.89
N TRP A 744 -29.18 24.81 -43.84
CA TRP A 744 -30.11 24.93 -42.73
C TRP A 744 -31.35 25.76 -43.06
N HIS A 745 -32.51 25.25 -42.63
CA HIS A 745 -33.81 25.90 -42.73
C HIS A 745 -34.42 26.02 -41.34
N GLN A 746 -35.04 27.16 -41.05
CA GLN A 746 -35.70 27.41 -39.77
C GLN A 746 -36.87 26.41 -39.57
N PRO A 747 -36.96 25.69 -38.45
CA PRO A 747 -38.13 24.87 -38.14
C PRO A 747 -39.39 25.73 -37.95
N GLU A 748 -40.52 25.29 -38.49
CA GLU A 748 -41.75 26.10 -38.55
C GLU A 748 -42.38 26.35 -37.16
N ASP A 749 -42.27 25.41 -36.22
CA ASP A 749 -42.99 25.43 -34.93
C ASP A 749 -42.17 25.98 -33.75
N VAL A 750 -41.01 26.61 -33.98
CA VAL A 750 -40.16 27.10 -32.87
C VAL A 750 -40.64 28.44 -32.31
N PHE A 751 -40.91 29.44 -33.17
CA PHE A 751 -41.23 30.80 -32.68
C PHE A 751 -42.72 31.01 -32.37
N GLY A 752 -43.64 30.30 -33.03
CA GLY A 752 -45.09 30.46 -32.82
C GLY A 752 -45.53 30.22 -31.37
N PRO A 753 -45.22 29.06 -30.77
CA PRO A 753 -45.53 28.77 -29.36
C PRO A 753 -44.86 29.72 -28.35
N LEU A 754 -43.72 30.33 -28.72
CA LEU A 754 -43.00 31.28 -27.88
C LEU A 754 -43.61 32.69 -27.96
N SER A 755 -44.00 33.13 -29.16
CA SER A 755 -44.72 34.38 -29.37
C SER A 755 -46.07 34.39 -28.63
N ASN A 756 -46.79 33.26 -28.63
CA ASN A 756 -48.01 33.07 -27.83
C ASN A 756 -47.78 33.14 -26.31
N GLN A 757 -46.55 32.93 -25.83
CA GLN A 757 -46.14 33.11 -24.43
C GLN A 757 -45.61 34.53 -24.15
N GLY A 758 -45.68 35.45 -25.12
CA GLY A 758 -45.13 36.80 -24.99
C GLY A 758 -43.59 36.84 -25.00
N ILE A 759 -42.94 35.86 -25.66
CA ILE A 759 -41.49 35.74 -25.77
C ILE A 759 -41.05 36.16 -27.17
N THR A 760 -40.07 37.07 -27.23
CA THR A 760 -39.50 37.63 -28.47
C THR A 760 -37.97 37.56 -28.44
N PHE A 761 -37.32 37.71 -29.60
CA PHE A 761 -35.87 37.59 -29.74
C PHE A 761 -35.28 38.75 -30.55
N GLY A 762 -34.03 39.12 -30.27
CA GLY A 762 -33.31 40.15 -31.04
C GLY A 762 -31.88 40.37 -30.55
N ALA A 763 -31.05 41.06 -31.34
CA ALA A 763 -29.70 41.43 -30.93
C ALA A 763 -29.71 42.47 -29.79
N CYS A 764 -28.68 42.43 -28.95
CA CYS A 764 -28.49 43.40 -27.87
C CYS A 764 -28.19 44.80 -28.45
N SER A 765 -28.62 45.83 -27.72
CA SER A 765 -28.39 47.23 -28.05
C SER A 765 -27.77 47.96 -26.85
N PRO A 766 -27.14 49.14 -27.05
CA PRO A 766 -26.49 49.87 -25.95
C PRO A 766 -27.44 50.16 -24.77
N ALA A 767 -28.73 50.33 -25.04
CA ALA A 767 -29.74 50.65 -24.04
C ALA A 767 -30.05 49.50 -23.05
N VAL A 768 -29.83 48.24 -23.45
CA VAL A 768 -30.15 47.04 -22.64
C VAL A 768 -28.90 46.23 -22.26
N PHE A 769 -27.70 46.72 -22.59
CA PHE A 769 -26.45 46.00 -22.32
C PHE A 769 -26.18 45.85 -20.81
N GLU A 770 -26.45 46.87 -20.00
CA GLU A 770 -26.28 46.77 -18.54
C GLU A 770 -27.31 45.81 -17.91
N ASP A 771 -28.51 45.68 -18.49
CA ASP A 771 -29.52 44.70 -18.08
C ASP A 771 -29.09 43.27 -18.46
N LEU A 772 -28.43 43.09 -19.61
CA LEU A 772 -27.80 41.83 -20.00
C LEU A 772 -26.72 41.43 -18.99
N ILE A 773 -25.81 42.33 -18.62
CA ILE A 773 -24.76 42.00 -17.64
C ILE A 773 -25.38 41.66 -16.27
N GLN A 774 -26.43 42.35 -15.84
CA GLN A 774 -27.17 41.99 -14.62
C GLN A 774 -27.85 40.62 -14.70
N PHE A 775 -28.43 40.28 -15.85
CA PHE A 775 -29.02 38.95 -16.10
C PHE A 775 -27.95 37.85 -16.04
N GLU A 776 -26.82 38.04 -16.72
CA GLU A 776 -25.70 37.10 -16.74
C GLU A 776 -25.03 36.95 -15.37
N ASP A 777 -24.84 38.04 -14.62
CA ASP A 777 -24.33 37.97 -13.24
C ASP A 777 -25.29 37.22 -12.30
N LYS A 778 -26.61 37.44 -12.46
CA LYS A 778 -27.64 36.79 -11.63
C LYS A 778 -27.75 35.29 -11.90
N HIS A 779 -27.58 34.85 -13.14
CA HIS A 779 -27.88 33.47 -13.56
C HIS A 779 -26.66 32.62 -13.93
N PHE A 780 -25.54 33.23 -14.35
CA PHE A 780 -24.39 32.53 -14.92
C PHE A 780 -23.02 32.89 -14.30
N SER A 781 -22.95 33.79 -13.31
CA SER A 781 -21.69 34.14 -12.61
C SER A 781 -20.95 32.98 -11.92
N THR A 782 -21.61 31.82 -11.75
CA THR A 782 -20.98 30.58 -11.25
C THR A 782 -20.17 29.84 -12.32
N TYR A 783 -20.37 30.13 -13.62
CA TYR A 783 -19.65 29.52 -14.73
C TYR A 783 -18.40 30.35 -15.06
N PRO A 784 -17.18 29.84 -14.82
CA PRO A 784 -15.95 30.63 -14.92
C PRO A 784 -15.73 31.17 -16.34
N GLY A 785 -15.53 32.47 -16.50
CA GLY A 785 -15.26 33.10 -17.80
C GLY A 785 -16.48 33.33 -18.68
N TRP A 786 -17.68 32.92 -18.27
CA TRP A 786 -18.90 33.05 -19.07
C TRP A 786 -19.36 34.51 -19.15
N VAL A 787 -19.61 35.14 -17.99
CA VAL A 787 -20.05 36.55 -17.91
C VAL A 787 -18.97 37.50 -18.44
N GLU A 788 -17.69 37.13 -18.26
CA GLU A 788 -16.55 37.85 -18.83
C GLU A 788 -16.59 37.93 -20.36
N LYS A 789 -17.18 36.96 -21.08
CA LYS A 789 -17.35 37.05 -22.54
C LYS A 789 -18.34 38.13 -22.94
N TYR A 790 -19.49 38.21 -22.26
CA TYR A 790 -20.46 39.27 -22.50
C TYR A 790 -19.90 40.65 -22.15
N ARG A 791 -19.15 40.80 -21.04
CA ARG A 791 -18.50 42.07 -20.68
C ARG A 791 -17.48 42.53 -21.73
N ALA A 792 -16.68 41.60 -22.27
CA ALA A 792 -15.65 41.91 -23.27
C ALA A 792 -16.21 42.47 -24.59
N LEU A 793 -17.51 42.27 -24.88
CA LEU A 793 -18.16 42.88 -26.06
C LEU A 793 -18.12 44.41 -26.02
N LYS A 794 -18.26 45.01 -24.82
CA LYS A 794 -18.19 46.47 -24.65
C LYS A 794 -16.79 47.04 -24.89
N GLU A 795 -15.75 46.23 -24.65
CA GLU A 795 -14.35 46.59 -24.92
C GLU A 795 -13.99 46.47 -26.40
N THR A 796 -14.78 45.73 -27.17
CA THR A 796 -14.55 45.44 -28.60
C THR A 796 -15.55 46.11 -29.54
N ASP A 797 -16.54 46.82 -28.99
CA ASP A 797 -17.71 47.44 -29.68
C ASP A 797 -18.63 46.42 -30.40
N ASP A 798 -18.52 45.15 -30.01
CA ASP A 798 -19.20 44.00 -30.62
C ASP A 798 -20.49 43.63 -29.85
N ILE A 799 -21.16 44.55 -29.15
CA ILE A 799 -22.30 44.23 -28.26
C ILE A 799 -23.49 43.54 -28.95
N ALA A 800 -23.66 43.75 -30.25
CA ALA A 800 -24.68 43.09 -31.06
C ALA A 800 -24.44 41.57 -31.23
N ASP A 801 -23.30 41.06 -30.79
CA ASP A 801 -22.99 39.62 -30.73
C ASP A 801 -23.77 38.89 -29.63
N ALA A 802 -24.38 39.60 -28.68
CA ALA A 802 -25.33 39.02 -27.75
C ALA A 802 -26.74 38.98 -28.37
N VAL A 803 -27.26 37.79 -28.65
CA VAL A 803 -28.65 37.56 -29.06
C VAL A 803 -29.48 37.27 -27.82
N LEU A 804 -30.57 38.01 -27.64
CA LEU A 804 -31.36 38.04 -26.42
C LEU A 804 -32.77 37.49 -26.63
N ALA A 805 -33.32 36.88 -25.57
CA ALA A 805 -34.73 36.57 -25.43
C ALA A 805 -35.37 37.54 -24.44
N PHE A 806 -36.55 38.08 -24.78
CA PHE A 806 -37.30 39.02 -23.95
C PHE A 806 -38.68 38.47 -23.61
N SER A 807 -39.14 38.72 -22.38
CA SER A 807 -40.55 38.62 -21.99
C SER A 807 -40.94 39.84 -21.19
N ASN A 808 -42.05 40.51 -21.56
CA ASN A 808 -42.51 41.76 -20.95
C ASN A 808 -41.38 42.81 -20.79
N ASN A 809 -40.62 43.05 -21.88
CA ASN A 809 -39.43 43.91 -21.95
C ASN A 809 -38.28 43.57 -20.98
N SER A 810 -38.31 42.42 -20.30
CA SER A 810 -37.23 41.93 -19.44
C SER A 810 -36.44 40.83 -20.14
N ILE A 811 -35.12 40.81 -19.98
CA ILE A 811 -34.27 39.74 -20.53
C ILE A 811 -34.52 38.43 -19.77
N VAL A 812 -34.76 37.35 -20.51
CA VAL A 812 -35.03 36.00 -19.98
C VAL A 812 -34.04 34.94 -20.46
N GLY A 813 -33.19 35.28 -21.43
CA GLY A 813 -32.10 34.45 -21.93
C GLY A 813 -31.18 35.23 -22.87
N ALA A 814 -29.96 34.74 -23.04
CA ALA A 814 -28.93 35.32 -23.90
C ALA A 814 -28.06 34.21 -24.52
N ALA A 815 -27.60 34.44 -25.75
CA ALA A 815 -26.66 33.59 -26.45
C ALA A 815 -25.61 34.46 -27.16
N LEU A 816 -24.37 33.98 -27.22
CA LEU A 816 -23.26 34.72 -27.79
C LEU A 816 -22.90 34.17 -29.17
N VAL A 817 -23.15 34.95 -30.23
CA VAL A 817 -22.72 34.64 -31.59
C VAL A 817 -21.39 35.32 -31.90
N PHE A 818 -20.58 34.75 -32.79
CA PHE A 818 -19.35 35.39 -33.26
C PHE A 818 -18.93 34.92 -34.65
N SER A 819 -18.04 35.65 -35.30
CA SER A 819 -17.39 35.24 -36.56
C SER A 819 -15.98 34.69 -36.30
N GLY A 820 -15.53 33.68 -37.05
CA GLY A 820 -14.15 33.19 -37.00
C GLY A 820 -13.09 34.23 -37.41
N VAL A 821 -13.50 35.30 -38.10
CA VAL A 821 -12.66 36.46 -38.43
C VAL A 821 -13.05 37.74 -37.67
N GLY A 822 -13.94 37.63 -36.67
CA GLY A 822 -14.41 38.75 -35.85
C GLY A 822 -13.31 39.37 -34.99
N ASN A 823 -13.56 40.59 -34.49
CA ASN A 823 -12.60 41.29 -33.63
C ASN A 823 -12.73 40.91 -32.15
N ASN A 824 -13.93 40.50 -31.74
CA ASN A 824 -14.31 40.16 -30.36
C ASN A 824 -13.35 39.17 -29.67
N GLN A 825 -13.39 39.15 -28.34
CA GLN A 825 -12.46 38.34 -27.55
C GLN A 825 -12.68 36.82 -27.70
N ILE A 826 -13.90 36.36 -28.02
CA ILE A 826 -14.20 34.92 -28.10
C ILE A 826 -13.67 34.27 -29.40
N SER A 827 -13.69 34.99 -30.53
CA SER A 827 -13.09 34.55 -31.80
C SER A 827 -11.58 34.28 -31.70
N ARG A 828 -10.89 34.96 -30.78
CA ARG A 828 -9.46 34.80 -30.49
C ARG A 828 -9.18 33.68 -29.50
N ASP A 829 -10.18 33.26 -28.74
CA ASP A 829 -10.08 32.28 -27.66
C ASP A 829 -10.53 30.87 -28.08
N LEU A 830 -11.33 30.77 -29.15
CA LEU A 830 -11.76 29.52 -29.79
C LEU A 830 -11.24 29.48 -31.23
N PRO A 831 -10.28 28.59 -31.57
CA PRO A 831 -9.64 28.59 -32.88
C PRO A 831 -10.53 27.98 -33.98
N TRP A 832 -11.47 27.12 -33.60
CA TRP A 832 -12.12 26.18 -34.52
C TRP A 832 -12.96 26.81 -35.63
N PRO A 833 -13.79 27.85 -35.41
CA PRO A 833 -14.55 28.47 -36.50
C PRO A 833 -13.65 28.95 -37.64
N ARG A 834 -12.59 29.67 -37.32
CA ARG A 834 -11.59 30.16 -38.28
C ARG A 834 -10.86 29.04 -39.03
N VAL A 835 -10.58 27.93 -38.34
CA VAL A 835 -9.92 26.75 -38.92
C VAL A 835 -10.84 25.98 -39.87
N ILE A 836 -12.15 25.97 -39.61
CA ILE A 836 -13.15 25.31 -40.47
C ILE A 836 -13.40 26.15 -41.75
N GLY A 837 -13.45 27.48 -41.65
CA GLY A 837 -13.41 28.36 -42.81
C GLY A 837 -13.82 29.82 -42.56
N ASP A 838 -13.49 30.71 -43.49
CA ASP A 838 -13.65 32.17 -43.34
C ASP A 838 -15.11 32.64 -43.19
N ARG A 839 -16.09 31.84 -43.65
CA ARG A 839 -17.54 32.09 -43.48
C ARG A 839 -18.16 31.27 -42.34
N VAL A 840 -17.38 30.80 -41.37
CA VAL A 840 -17.87 30.03 -40.23
C VAL A 840 -17.89 30.90 -38.97
N GLY A 841 -19.07 31.02 -38.37
CA GLY A 841 -19.25 31.63 -37.06
C GLY A 841 -19.24 30.61 -35.94
N GLY A 842 -19.34 31.10 -34.71
CA GLY A 842 -19.55 30.29 -33.52
C GLY A 842 -20.76 30.74 -32.71
N LEU A 843 -21.22 29.84 -31.85
CA LEU A 843 -22.30 30.02 -30.89
C LEU A 843 -21.85 29.48 -29.53
N ALA A 844 -21.82 30.36 -28.54
CA ALA A 844 -21.35 30.09 -27.18
C ALA A 844 -22.32 30.66 -26.13
N CYS A 845 -22.07 30.36 -24.86
CA CYS A 845 -22.72 31.00 -23.71
C CYS A 845 -24.26 31.09 -23.79
N VAL A 846 -24.90 30.04 -24.32
CA VAL A 846 -26.37 29.94 -24.47
C VAL A 846 -27.01 29.69 -23.10
N GLY A 847 -27.69 30.71 -22.56
CA GLY A 847 -28.24 30.72 -21.21
C GLY A 847 -29.68 31.25 -21.15
N MET A 848 -30.43 30.78 -20.16
CA MET A 848 -31.79 31.23 -19.87
C MET A 848 -32.14 31.11 -18.38
N GLY A 849 -33.04 31.98 -17.91
CA GLY A 849 -33.53 31.97 -16.52
C GLY A 849 -34.12 30.61 -16.14
N PRO A 850 -33.81 30.03 -14.96
CA PRO A 850 -34.32 28.73 -14.51
C PRO A 850 -35.83 28.56 -14.63
N GLU A 851 -36.58 29.63 -14.39
CA GLU A 851 -38.04 29.72 -14.45
C GLU A 851 -38.64 29.55 -15.87
N TYR A 852 -37.82 29.69 -16.92
CA TYR A 852 -38.21 29.51 -18.32
C TYR A 852 -37.84 28.13 -18.88
N ARG A 853 -37.08 27.31 -18.13
CA ARG A 853 -36.64 25.97 -18.58
C ARG A 853 -37.86 25.08 -18.90
N GLY A 854 -37.73 24.26 -19.94
CA GLY A 854 -38.81 23.40 -20.43
C GLY A 854 -39.90 24.10 -21.26
N ARG A 855 -39.84 25.43 -21.46
CA ARG A 855 -40.83 26.18 -22.26
C ARG A 855 -40.46 26.40 -23.73
N GLY A 856 -39.38 25.79 -24.20
CA GLY A 856 -38.86 25.93 -25.58
C GLY A 856 -37.94 27.13 -25.83
N VAL A 857 -37.80 28.07 -24.88
CA VAL A 857 -37.04 29.33 -25.08
C VAL A 857 -35.59 29.09 -25.51
N GLY A 858 -34.90 28.09 -24.94
CA GLY A 858 -33.52 27.76 -25.32
C GLY A 858 -33.38 27.33 -26.78
N ALA A 859 -34.34 26.58 -27.32
CA ALA A 859 -34.37 26.23 -28.74
C ALA A 859 -34.66 27.45 -29.62
N GLY A 860 -35.60 28.31 -29.20
CA GLY A 860 -35.87 29.59 -29.87
C GLY A 860 -34.66 30.53 -29.89
N LEU A 861 -33.90 30.57 -28.80
CA LEU A 861 -32.69 31.37 -28.65
C LEU A 861 -31.56 30.88 -29.57
N VAL A 862 -31.36 29.56 -29.65
CA VAL A 862 -30.44 28.96 -30.64
C VAL A 862 -30.91 29.25 -32.07
N CYS A 863 -32.21 29.09 -32.39
CA CYS A 863 -32.72 29.44 -33.72
C CYS A 863 -32.52 30.92 -34.08
N ALA A 864 -32.76 31.84 -33.13
CA ALA A 864 -32.52 33.27 -33.33
C ALA A 864 -31.03 33.57 -33.59
N ALA A 865 -30.13 32.91 -32.84
CA ALA A 865 -28.69 33.01 -33.04
C ALA A 865 -28.23 32.47 -34.41
N LEU A 866 -28.78 31.34 -34.87
CA LEU A 866 -28.48 30.78 -36.20
C LEU A 866 -28.97 31.68 -37.34
N LEU A 867 -30.17 32.28 -37.19
CA LEU A 867 -30.69 33.27 -38.12
C LEU A 867 -29.80 34.52 -38.16
N GLU A 868 -29.34 35.01 -37.01
CA GLU A 868 -28.45 36.17 -36.93
C GLU A 868 -27.09 35.90 -37.61
N LEU A 869 -26.50 34.72 -37.39
CA LEU A 869 -25.29 34.30 -38.11
C LEU A 869 -25.52 34.24 -39.64
N LYS A 870 -26.68 33.71 -40.07
CA LYS A 870 -27.06 33.62 -41.49
C LYS A 870 -27.31 35.00 -42.11
N ASN A 871 -27.93 35.93 -41.39
CA ASN A 871 -28.11 37.33 -41.79
C ASN A 871 -26.77 38.06 -41.98
N ARG A 872 -25.75 37.69 -41.20
CA ARG A 872 -24.36 38.17 -41.34
C ARG A 872 -23.59 37.50 -42.49
N GLY A 873 -24.23 36.66 -43.30
CA GLY A 873 -23.63 36.02 -44.47
C GLY A 873 -22.74 34.81 -44.18
N LEU A 874 -22.82 34.27 -42.95
CA LEU A 874 -22.05 33.09 -42.54
C LEU A 874 -22.75 31.81 -43.03
N ALA A 875 -21.92 30.86 -43.48
CA ALA A 875 -22.33 29.59 -44.07
C ALA A 875 -22.19 28.39 -43.12
N GLY A 876 -21.58 28.59 -41.95
CA GLY A 876 -21.45 27.57 -40.93
C GLY A 876 -21.53 28.13 -39.52
N CYS A 877 -21.97 27.31 -38.58
CA CYS A 877 -22.00 27.62 -37.15
C CYS A 877 -21.30 26.49 -36.37
N PHE A 878 -20.35 26.85 -35.53
CA PHE A 878 -19.67 25.96 -34.59
C PHE A 878 -20.16 26.21 -33.16
N VAL A 879 -20.68 25.19 -32.48
CA VAL A 879 -21.10 25.27 -31.08
C VAL A 879 -20.03 24.62 -30.22
N ASP A 880 -19.42 25.37 -29.30
CA ASP A 880 -18.38 24.85 -28.40
C ASP A 880 -18.96 24.23 -27.12
N TRP A 881 -18.38 23.11 -26.67
CA TRP A 881 -18.66 22.49 -25.35
C TRP A 881 -20.15 22.41 -24.99
N SER A 882 -20.94 21.67 -25.78
CA SER A 882 -22.35 21.39 -25.49
C SER A 882 -22.54 20.03 -24.79
N THR A 883 -23.38 19.97 -23.77
CA THR A 883 -23.90 18.70 -23.19
C THR A 883 -25.24 18.28 -23.79
N ASP A 884 -26.03 19.24 -24.28
CA ASP A 884 -27.44 19.05 -24.67
C ASP A 884 -27.59 18.68 -26.15
N ARG A 885 -26.82 17.66 -26.57
CA ARG A 885 -26.72 17.19 -27.97
C ARG A 885 -28.07 17.08 -28.69
N GLN A 886 -29.07 16.49 -28.03
CA GLN A 886 -30.41 16.27 -28.60
C GLN A 886 -31.12 17.57 -29.01
N VAL A 887 -30.91 18.67 -28.28
CA VAL A 887 -31.51 19.98 -28.60
C VAL A 887 -30.92 20.49 -29.91
N TYR A 888 -29.59 20.49 -30.03
CA TYR A 888 -28.90 20.95 -31.23
C TYR A 888 -29.14 20.03 -32.45
N GLU A 889 -29.20 18.71 -32.27
CA GLU A 889 -29.56 17.76 -33.34
C GLU A 889 -31.00 17.98 -33.83
N SER A 890 -31.97 18.21 -32.94
CA SER A 890 -33.36 18.51 -33.35
C SER A 890 -33.50 19.82 -34.14
N LEU A 891 -32.54 20.74 -33.98
CA LEU A 891 -32.41 21.96 -34.76
C LEU A 891 -31.55 21.81 -36.02
N GLY A 892 -31.03 20.61 -36.32
CA GLY A 892 -30.32 20.31 -37.57
C GLY A 892 -28.79 20.39 -37.54
N HIS A 893 -28.15 20.34 -36.35
CA HIS A 893 -26.69 20.17 -36.27
C HIS A 893 -26.32 18.72 -36.62
N LEU A 894 -25.35 18.50 -37.52
CA LEU A 894 -25.11 17.19 -38.15
C LEU A 894 -23.71 16.59 -37.93
N THR A 895 -22.73 17.40 -37.52
CA THR A 895 -21.34 16.97 -37.34
C THR A 895 -20.89 17.25 -35.93
N HIS A 896 -20.30 16.26 -35.26
CA HIS A 896 -19.85 16.37 -33.88
C HIS A 896 -18.43 15.83 -33.70
N ILE A 897 -17.74 16.35 -32.69
CA ILE A 897 -16.57 15.70 -32.09
C ILE A 897 -16.87 15.46 -30.62
N THR A 898 -16.74 14.20 -30.21
CA THR A 898 -16.92 13.79 -28.82
C THR A 898 -15.64 14.03 -28.03
N LEU A 899 -15.78 14.67 -26.87
CA LEU A 899 -14.76 14.85 -25.87
C LEU A 899 -15.26 14.31 -24.53
N ARG A 900 -14.35 13.80 -23.70
CA ARG A 900 -14.69 13.35 -22.35
C ARG A 900 -14.62 14.54 -21.38
N HIS A 901 -15.59 14.61 -20.47
CA HIS A 901 -15.60 15.58 -19.40
C HIS A 901 -14.74 15.09 -18.23
N ASP A 902 -13.86 15.96 -17.74
CA ASP A 902 -12.91 15.64 -16.69
C ASP A 902 -13.22 16.44 -15.43
N THR A 903 -13.12 15.80 -14.25
CA THR A 903 -13.28 16.52 -12.98
C THR A 903 -11.99 17.23 -12.60
N MET A 904 -12.14 18.37 -11.91
CA MET A 904 -10.97 19.14 -11.46
C MET A 904 -10.15 18.34 -10.44
N ALA A 905 -8.90 18.01 -10.77
CA ALA A 905 -7.95 17.42 -9.85
C ALA A 905 -7.50 18.45 -8.79
N PRO A 906 -7.44 18.08 -7.50
CA PRO A 906 -6.99 18.99 -6.45
C PRO A 906 -5.49 19.32 -6.59
N VAL A 907 -5.17 20.60 -6.79
CA VAL A 907 -3.80 21.13 -6.85
C VAL A 907 -3.26 21.32 -5.44
N LYS A 908 -4.08 21.86 -4.53
CA LYS A 908 -3.76 21.98 -3.11
C LYS A 908 -4.62 21.03 -2.27
N ARG A 909 -4.10 20.69 -1.09
CA ARG A 909 -4.88 19.95 -0.07
C ARG A 909 -6.04 20.82 0.40
N PRO A 910 -7.24 20.25 0.65
CA PRO A 910 -8.33 21.01 1.26
C PRO A 910 -7.89 21.58 2.61
N ARG A 911 -8.08 22.90 2.80
CA ARG A 911 -7.76 23.57 4.06
C ARG A 911 -8.76 23.14 5.13
N SER A 912 -8.24 22.67 6.27
CA SER A 912 -9.05 22.42 7.46
C SER A 912 -9.66 23.74 7.96
N SER A 913 -10.99 23.85 7.91
CA SER A 913 -11.70 25.04 8.38
C SER A 913 -11.75 25.06 9.91
N SER A 914 -10.87 25.81 10.57
CA SER A 914 -10.90 25.99 12.02
C SER A 914 -10.77 27.46 12.46
N LYS A 915 -11.94 28.07 12.78
CA LYS A 915 -12.15 29.22 13.69
C LYS A 915 -11.57 30.58 13.24
N ALA A 916 -12.19 31.73 13.52
CA ALA A 916 -13.47 32.04 14.19
C ALA A 916 -13.93 33.47 13.85
N SER A 917 -15.21 33.77 14.10
CA SER A 917 -15.58 34.97 14.88
C SER A 917 -16.98 34.82 15.47
N SER A 918 -17.10 35.13 16.76
CA SER A 918 -18.35 35.13 17.52
C SER A 918 -18.97 36.53 17.57
N SER A 919 -20.28 36.65 17.35
CA SER A 919 -21.08 37.77 17.84
C SER A 919 -22.39 37.25 18.43
N ALA A 920 -22.81 37.83 19.56
CA ALA A 920 -23.96 37.37 20.33
C ALA A 920 -25.10 38.39 20.31
N SER A 921 -26.25 38.01 20.90
CA SER A 921 -27.54 38.72 20.94
C SER A 921 -28.38 38.59 19.64
N SER A 922 -29.73 38.52 19.67
CA SER A 922 -30.69 38.59 20.80
C SER A 922 -31.97 37.75 20.55
N LYS A 923 -32.86 37.67 21.55
CA LYS A 923 -34.02 36.76 21.66
C LYS A 923 -35.23 37.15 20.77
N LYS A 924 -36.01 36.15 20.31
CA LYS A 924 -37.49 36.09 20.55
C LYS A 924 -38.13 34.71 20.28
N ARG A 925 -39.32 34.48 20.87
CA ARG A 925 -40.05 33.20 21.01
C ARG A 925 -41.19 33.04 20.00
N LYS A 926 -41.53 31.79 19.65
CA LYS A 926 -42.88 31.13 19.52
C LYS A 926 -42.75 29.87 18.63
N LEU A 927 -43.57 28.81 18.64
CA LEU A 927 -44.44 28.06 19.58
C LEU A 927 -45.33 27.14 18.68
N GLY A 928 -45.67 25.92 19.11
CA GLY A 928 -46.46 24.90 18.36
C GLY A 928 -45.55 23.86 17.67
N GLY A 929 -45.75 22.53 17.72
CA GLY A 929 -46.96 21.68 17.84
C GLY A 929 -47.29 21.09 16.45
N GLY A 930 -47.63 19.81 16.21
CA GLY A 930 -47.71 18.58 17.02
C GLY A 930 -48.24 17.40 16.16
N SER A 931 -47.90 16.14 16.52
CA SER A 931 -48.58 14.83 16.24
C SER A 931 -49.06 14.39 14.82
N SER A 932 -48.77 13.11 14.48
CA SER A 932 -49.58 12.12 13.70
C SER A 932 -49.92 12.39 12.20
N SER A 933 -50.16 11.43 11.28
CA SER A 933 -50.04 9.94 11.21
C SER A 933 -50.35 9.44 9.78
N SER A 934 -49.90 8.23 9.38
CA SER A 934 -50.50 7.20 8.45
C SER A 934 -51.42 7.60 7.25
N ALA A 935 -51.50 6.91 6.09
CA ALA A 935 -51.23 5.49 5.78
C ALA A 935 -51.08 5.19 4.24
N ASP A 936 -50.42 4.07 3.95
CA ASP A 936 -50.74 2.98 2.98
C ASP A 936 -51.20 3.18 1.52
N ALA A 937 -50.51 2.46 0.61
CA ALA A 937 -51.11 1.61 -0.44
C ALA A 937 -50.12 0.52 -0.96
N LYS A 938 -50.63 -0.70 -1.19
CA LYS A 938 -50.01 -1.87 -1.88
C LYS A 938 -51.13 -2.61 -2.68
N PRO A 939 -50.88 -3.78 -3.30
CA PRO A 939 -50.09 -4.05 -4.50
C PRO A 939 -50.98 -4.71 -5.61
N PHE A 940 -50.40 -5.20 -6.71
CA PHE A 940 -51.13 -6.00 -7.71
C PHE A 940 -50.33 -7.23 -8.20
N THR A 941 -51.01 -8.39 -8.28
CA THR A 941 -50.65 -9.62 -9.03
C THR A 941 -51.97 -10.26 -9.49
N PRO A 942 -51.99 -11.04 -10.61
CA PRO A 942 -52.04 -12.51 -10.44
C PRO A 942 -51.47 -13.34 -11.63
N GLY A 943 -51.34 -14.67 -11.46
CA GLY A 943 -51.21 -15.62 -12.57
C GLY A 943 -50.48 -16.95 -12.26
N GLN A 944 -51.20 -18.03 -11.94
CA GLN A 944 -50.68 -19.40 -11.79
C GLN A 944 -51.21 -20.33 -12.89
N ILE A 945 -50.45 -21.37 -13.30
CA ILE A 945 -51.00 -22.62 -13.89
C ILE A 945 -50.27 -23.89 -13.35
N THR A 946 -50.97 -24.64 -12.49
CA THR A 946 -51.06 -26.11 -12.27
C THR A 946 -49.85 -27.05 -12.55
N SER A 947 -49.33 -27.83 -11.57
CA SER A 947 -49.68 -29.25 -11.20
C SER A 947 -48.92 -30.36 -12.00
N SER A 948 -48.62 -31.61 -11.55
CA SER A 948 -48.83 -32.38 -10.30
C SER A 948 -47.97 -33.68 -10.17
N LYS A 949 -47.59 -34.06 -8.93
CA LYS A 949 -47.48 -35.43 -8.31
C LYS A 949 -46.80 -36.68 -8.99
N ARG A 950 -45.77 -37.18 -8.26
CA ARG A 950 -45.49 -38.58 -7.78
C ARG A 950 -45.04 -39.79 -8.67
N HIS A 951 -43.88 -40.33 -8.27
CA HIS A 951 -43.52 -41.75 -7.98
C HIS A 951 -42.87 -42.75 -8.99
N LYS A 952 -41.66 -43.20 -8.58
CA LYS A 952 -41.07 -44.58 -8.57
C LYS A 952 -40.45 -45.24 -9.84
N LYS A 953 -39.16 -45.60 -9.65
CA LYS A 953 -38.29 -46.70 -10.18
C LYS A 953 -39.00 -48.06 -10.44
N PRO A 954 -38.46 -49.04 -11.24
CA PRO A 954 -37.07 -49.58 -11.12
C PRO A 954 -36.36 -50.25 -12.34
N SER A 955 -35.16 -50.84 -12.07
CA SER A 955 -34.45 -51.99 -12.75
C SER A 955 -34.02 -51.87 -14.24
N THR A 956 -32.72 -51.85 -14.62
CA THR A 956 -31.62 -52.87 -14.63
C THR A 956 -31.67 -53.93 -15.75
N ALA A 957 -30.61 -54.00 -16.56
CA ALA A 957 -30.26 -55.13 -17.44
C ALA A 957 -28.71 -55.27 -17.56
N THR A 958 -28.19 -56.35 -18.17
CA THR A 958 -26.80 -56.83 -17.93
C THR A 958 -26.19 -57.73 -19.02
N GLY A 959 -24.87 -57.63 -19.28
CA GLY A 959 -24.05 -58.66 -19.98
C GLY A 959 -22.96 -58.11 -20.91
N SER A 960 -21.83 -58.80 -21.22
CA SER A 960 -21.20 -60.00 -20.60
C SER A 960 -19.77 -60.25 -21.17
N LYS A 961 -19.00 -61.13 -20.52
CA LYS A 961 -17.60 -61.64 -20.78
C LYS A 961 -17.55 -62.73 -21.89
N PRO A 962 -16.42 -63.41 -22.33
CA PRO A 962 -15.21 -63.85 -21.55
C PRO A 962 -13.81 -64.14 -22.24
N SER A 963 -12.84 -64.61 -21.41
CA SER A 963 -11.67 -65.54 -21.62
C SER A 963 -11.00 -65.72 -23.02
N SER A 964 -9.69 -65.54 -23.28
CA SER A 964 -8.41 -66.13 -22.76
C SER A 964 -7.98 -67.52 -23.31
N VAL A 965 -6.72 -67.70 -23.81
CA VAL A 965 -5.77 -68.86 -23.59
C VAL A 965 -4.53 -68.94 -24.56
N THR A 966 -3.31 -68.74 -24.02
CA THR A 966 -1.95 -69.37 -24.32
C THR A 966 -1.32 -69.44 -25.75
N LYS A 967 -0.02 -69.75 -26.05
CA LYS A 967 1.24 -70.32 -25.41
C LYS A 967 2.47 -70.08 -26.38
N SER A 968 3.74 -70.50 -26.21
CA SER A 968 4.81 -70.16 -25.21
C SER A 968 6.24 -70.70 -25.60
N SER A 969 7.32 -69.90 -25.61
CA SER A 969 8.75 -70.34 -25.56
C SER A 969 9.71 -69.14 -25.31
N SER A 970 10.52 -69.05 -24.23
CA SER A 970 11.86 -69.65 -23.91
C SER A 970 13.02 -69.17 -24.83
N THR A 971 14.22 -68.76 -24.37
CA THR A 971 14.94 -69.04 -23.09
C THR A 971 16.05 -68.00 -22.72
N ASP A 972 16.45 -68.00 -21.43
CA ASP A 972 17.52 -67.31 -20.67
C ASP A 972 18.82 -66.73 -21.31
N ARG A 973 19.38 -65.62 -20.72
CA ARG A 973 20.46 -65.68 -19.67
C ARG A 973 20.97 -64.32 -19.09
N ILE A 974 20.82 -64.16 -17.76
CA ILE A 974 21.75 -63.61 -16.72
C ILE A 974 22.45 -62.21 -16.87
N ARG A 975 22.09 -61.23 -15.99
CA ARG A 975 22.93 -60.63 -14.89
C ARG A 975 22.21 -59.45 -14.16
N LYS A 976 22.42 -59.30 -12.84
CA LYS A 976 21.91 -58.20 -11.96
C LYS A 976 23.07 -57.26 -11.55
N PRO A 977 22.79 -56.03 -11.06
CA PRO A 977 22.93 -55.82 -9.59
C PRO A 977 21.91 -54.88 -8.88
N HIS A 978 21.74 -55.14 -7.58
CA HIS A 978 21.34 -54.29 -6.45
C HIS A 978 20.11 -53.34 -6.47
N LYS A 979 19.06 -53.73 -5.72
CA LYS A 979 18.23 -52.84 -4.90
C LYS A 979 18.40 -53.19 -3.42
N LYS A 980 18.49 -52.17 -2.54
CA LYS A 980 18.44 -52.29 -1.06
C LYS A 980 17.01 -51.95 -0.55
N PRO A 981 16.65 -52.32 0.70
CA PRO A 981 15.31 -52.86 0.97
C PRO A 981 14.22 -51.84 1.33
N LEU A 982 12.97 -52.26 1.14
CA LEU A 982 11.79 -51.70 1.77
C LEU A 982 11.89 -51.87 3.31
N LYS A 983 11.56 -50.83 4.07
CA LYS A 983 11.44 -50.93 5.54
C LYS A 983 10.17 -51.69 5.93
N GLU A 984 10.29 -52.47 6.99
CA GLU A 984 9.25 -53.33 7.55
C GLU A 984 8.07 -52.52 8.10
N ARG A 985 6.85 -53.05 7.98
CA ARG A 985 5.69 -52.58 8.76
C ARG A 985 5.64 -53.38 10.05
N TYR A 986 5.82 -52.72 11.18
CA TYR A 986 5.60 -53.32 12.50
C TYR A 986 4.13 -53.62 12.73
N THR A 987 3.85 -54.72 13.45
CA THR A 987 2.51 -55.04 13.96
C THR A 987 2.28 -54.42 15.34
N ASP A 988 1.03 -54.26 15.77
CA ASP A 988 0.68 -53.62 17.06
C ASP A 988 1.36 -54.28 18.27
N ALA A 989 1.59 -55.61 18.20
CA ALA A 989 2.31 -56.37 19.21
C ALA A 989 3.81 -56.00 19.31
N GLN A 990 4.43 -55.56 18.21
CA GLN A 990 5.82 -55.09 18.18
C GLN A 990 5.95 -53.63 18.66
N LEU A 991 4.86 -52.85 18.59
CA LEU A 991 4.83 -51.43 18.98
C LEU A 991 4.57 -51.21 20.48
N LYS A 992 4.26 -52.25 21.25
CA LYS A 992 3.95 -52.20 22.71
C LYS A 992 2.92 -51.11 23.07
N LEU A 993 1.92 -50.91 22.21
CA LEU A 993 0.84 -49.97 22.48
C LEU A 993 -0.05 -50.51 23.63
N PRO A 994 -0.43 -49.67 24.62
CA PRO A 994 -1.26 -50.12 25.74
C PRO A 994 -2.69 -50.44 25.27
N THR A 995 -3.15 -51.67 25.54
CA THR A 995 -4.52 -52.08 25.28
C THR A 995 -5.50 -51.33 26.18
N LEU A 996 -6.57 -50.80 25.59
CA LEU A 996 -7.62 -50.09 26.31
C LEU A 996 -8.39 -51.06 27.23
N ASN A 997 -8.24 -50.91 28.55
CA ASN A 997 -8.96 -51.73 29.52
C ASN A 997 -10.44 -51.29 29.57
N GLY A 998 -11.32 -52.07 28.95
CA GLY A 998 -12.76 -51.92 29.13
C GLY A 998 -13.19 -52.41 30.51
N ILE A 999 -13.65 -51.50 31.37
CA ILE A 999 -14.19 -51.85 32.69
C ILE A 999 -15.56 -52.52 32.51
N VAL A 1000 -15.74 -53.69 33.14
CA VAL A 1000 -17.04 -54.36 33.29
C VAL A 1000 -17.41 -54.33 34.77
N PRO A 1001 -18.50 -53.65 35.18
CA PRO A 1001 -18.96 -53.67 36.56
C PRO A 1001 -19.33 -55.08 37.02
N ALA A 1002 -18.94 -55.44 38.25
CA ALA A 1002 -19.35 -56.70 38.86
C ALA A 1002 -20.87 -56.67 39.15
N GLY A 1003 -21.59 -57.72 38.75
CA GLY A 1003 -23.03 -57.90 39.06
C GLY A 1003 -23.94 -58.20 37.87
N VAL A 1004 -23.52 -57.95 36.63
CA VAL A 1004 -24.38 -58.14 35.44
C VAL A 1004 -24.12 -59.48 34.74
N THR A 1005 -24.90 -60.51 35.07
CA THR A 1005 -24.91 -61.78 34.33
C THR A 1005 -25.66 -61.64 33.01
N LYS A 1006 -25.04 -62.08 31.90
CA LYS A 1006 -25.66 -62.03 30.56
C LYS A 1006 -26.46 -63.32 30.28
N PRO A 1007 -27.78 -63.24 29.97
CA PRO A 1007 -28.48 -64.36 29.37
C PRO A 1007 -27.95 -64.60 27.94
N ARG A 1008 -27.78 -65.86 27.55
CA ARG A 1008 -27.22 -66.25 26.24
C ARG A 1008 -28.23 -66.03 25.11
N GLY A 1009 -27.88 -65.17 24.15
CA GLY A 1009 -28.44 -65.22 22.79
C GLY A 1009 -29.24 -63.99 22.32
N LYS A 1010 -28.56 -62.88 21.99
CA LYS A 1010 -29.00 -61.88 20.99
C LYS A 1010 -27.80 -61.00 20.54
N LYS A 1011 -27.86 -60.43 19.33
CA LYS A 1011 -26.76 -59.68 18.69
C LYS A 1011 -26.67 -58.22 19.19
N LYS A 1012 -25.49 -57.59 19.00
CA LYS A 1012 -25.15 -56.21 19.36
C LYS A 1012 -26.24 -55.19 18.97
N GLY A 1013 -26.83 -54.54 19.96
CA GLY A 1013 -27.48 -53.23 19.88
C GLY A 1013 -26.89 -52.31 20.95
N LYS A 1014 -26.88 -50.99 20.71
CA LYS A 1014 -26.43 -50.01 21.72
C LYS A 1014 -27.49 -49.93 22.83
N VAL A 1015 -27.05 -50.02 24.09
CA VAL A 1015 -27.90 -49.76 25.27
C VAL A 1015 -27.57 -48.35 25.75
N PHE A 1016 -28.59 -47.51 25.94
CA PHE A 1016 -28.44 -46.22 26.59
C PHE A 1016 -28.65 -46.39 28.10
N VAL A 1017 -27.90 -45.63 28.91
CA VAL A 1017 -28.06 -45.58 30.36
C VAL A 1017 -28.97 -44.40 30.67
N GLU A 1018 -30.19 -44.67 31.14
CA GLU A 1018 -31.20 -43.64 31.41
C GLU A 1018 -31.16 -43.12 32.86
N ASP A 1019 -30.35 -43.73 33.73
CA ASP A 1019 -30.13 -43.28 35.10
C ASP A 1019 -28.96 -42.29 35.23
N LYS A 1020 -29.27 -41.11 35.78
CA LYS A 1020 -28.32 -40.02 36.06
C LYS A 1020 -27.31 -40.37 37.16
N ALA A 1021 -27.67 -41.19 38.15
CA ALA A 1021 -26.76 -41.57 39.24
C ALA A 1021 -25.63 -42.50 38.72
N THR A 1022 -25.99 -43.53 37.94
CA THR A 1022 -25.03 -44.41 37.27
C THR A 1022 -24.10 -43.64 36.33
N MET A 1023 -24.61 -42.64 35.59
CA MET A 1023 -23.79 -41.78 34.73
C MET A 1023 -22.78 -40.93 35.53
N MET A 1024 -23.19 -40.35 36.66
CA MET A 1024 -22.30 -39.56 37.52
C MET A 1024 -21.20 -40.42 38.17
N GLY A 1025 -21.54 -41.62 38.64
CA GLY A 1025 -20.55 -42.55 39.20
C GLY A 1025 -19.51 -43.02 38.18
N ILE A 1026 -19.89 -43.16 36.90
CA ILE A 1026 -18.93 -43.44 35.82
C ILE A 1026 -18.03 -42.22 35.55
N LEU A 1027 -18.56 -41.00 35.60
CA LEU A 1027 -17.78 -39.76 35.44
C LEU A 1027 -16.74 -39.57 36.56
N GLU A 1028 -17.09 -39.83 37.82
CA GLU A 1028 -16.13 -39.76 38.94
C GLU A 1028 -15.01 -40.80 38.81
N LEU A 1029 -15.34 -42.05 38.44
CA LEU A 1029 -14.35 -43.10 38.21
C LEU A 1029 -13.39 -42.77 37.05
N VAL A 1030 -13.89 -42.16 35.98
CA VAL A 1030 -13.07 -41.72 34.85
C VAL A 1030 -12.17 -40.56 35.28
N ASN A 1031 -12.69 -39.54 35.96
CA ASN A 1031 -11.91 -38.39 36.42
C ASN A 1031 -10.79 -38.81 37.39
N ALA A 1032 -11.09 -39.66 38.38
CA ALA A 1032 -10.07 -40.19 39.30
C ALA A 1032 -8.94 -40.94 38.57
N SER A 1033 -9.25 -41.66 37.48
CA SER A 1033 -8.22 -42.31 36.65
C SER A 1033 -7.38 -41.32 35.84
N VAL A 1034 -7.98 -40.22 35.37
CA VAL A 1034 -7.30 -39.15 34.63
C VAL A 1034 -6.37 -38.37 35.55
N ASP A 1035 -6.82 -38.03 36.76
CA ASP A 1035 -6.02 -37.31 37.75
C ASP A 1035 -4.77 -38.10 38.18
N GLY A 1036 -4.89 -39.42 38.37
CA GLY A 1036 -3.74 -40.29 38.62
C GLY A 1036 -2.73 -40.32 37.47
N VAL A 1037 -3.18 -40.27 36.22
CA VAL A 1037 -2.32 -40.18 35.03
C VAL A 1037 -1.66 -38.80 34.90
N ILE A 1038 -2.35 -37.72 35.31
CA ILE A 1038 -1.79 -36.36 35.36
C ILE A 1038 -0.67 -36.29 36.41
N GLN A 1039 -0.90 -36.80 37.63
CA GLN A 1039 0.13 -36.86 38.68
C GLN A 1039 1.38 -37.62 38.22
N GLY A 1040 1.20 -38.79 37.56
CA GLY A 1040 2.32 -39.56 37.00
C GLY A 1040 3.11 -38.83 35.90
N LYS A 1041 2.47 -37.96 35.11
CA LYS A 1041 3.15 -37.11 34.12
C LYS A 1041 3.92 -35.96 34.77
N VAL A 1042 3.36 -35.32 35.80
CA VAL A 1042 4.03 -34.23 36.55
C VAL A 1042 5.28 -34.75 37.26
N GLU A 1043 5.19 -35.91 37.92
CA GLU A 1043 6.31 -36.61 38.57
C GLU A 1043 7.43 -36.93 37.57
N LYS A 1044 7.07 -37.42 36.37
CA LYS A 1044 8.03 -37.69 35.28
C LYS A 1044 8.66 -36.42 34.70
N SER A 1045 7.92 -35.31 34.65
CA SER A 1045 8.45 -34.01 34.21
C SER A 1045 9.51 -33.48 35.18
N ARG A 1046 9.22 -33.49 36.49
CA ARG A 1046 10.18 -33.10 37.54
C ARG A 1046 11.48 -33.93 37.49
N ARG A 1047 11.38 -35.24 37.29
CA ARG A 1047 12.58 -36.11 37.14
C ARG A 1047 13.41 -35.77 35.90
N LEU A 1048 12.78 -35.41 34.77
CA LEU A 1048 13.49 -34.98 33.56
C LEU A 1048 14.15 -33.60 33.72
N GLU A 1049 13.56 -32.72 34.52
CA GLU A 1049 14.08 -31.39 34.84
C GLU A 1049 15.34 -31.48 35.71
N ILE A 1050 15.32 -32.29 36.77
CA ILE A 1050 16.49 -32.61 37.61
C ILE A 1050 17.65 -33.18 36.76
N ILE A 1051 17.35 -34.07 35.79
CA ILE A 1051 18.37 -34.63 34.88
C ILE A 1051 18.95 -33.57 33.93
N ARG A 1052 18.15 -32.59 33.49
CA ARG A 1052 18.62 -31.47 32.67
C ARG A 1052 19.52 -30.53 33.46
N GLU A 1053 19.16 -30.22 34.70
CA GLU A 1053 19.96 -29.40 35.60
C GLU A 1053 21.31 -30.05 35.93
N GLN A 1054 21.33 -31.35 36.26
CA GLN A 1054 22.57 -32.10 36.47
C GLN A 1054 23.49 -32.10 35.23
N LYS A 1055 22.94 -32.28 34.02
CA LYS A 1055 23.73 -32.20 32.78
C LYS A 1055 24.29 -30.81 32.52
N ARG A 1056 23.52 -29.76 32.82
CA ARG A 1056 23.99 -28.38 32.71
C ARG A 1056 25.14 -28.09 33.69
N LEU A 1057 25.03 -28.53 34.95
CA LEU A 1057 26.10 -28.42 35.94
C LEU A 1057 27.36 -29.19 35.53
N GLU A 1058 27.23 -30.37 34.92
CA GLU A 1058 28.36 -31.13 34.38
C GLU A 1058 29.05 -30.38 33.22
N GLN A 1059 28.27 -29.73 32.35
CA GLN A 1059 28.79 -28.95 31.23
C GLN A 1059 29.49 -27.67 31.70
N GLU A 1060 28.88 -26.90 32.61
CA GLU A 1060 29.52 -25.73 33.24
C GLU A 1060 30.82 -26.12 33.97
N ARG A 1061 30.89 -27.32 34.59
CA ARG A 1061 32.12 -27.84 35.20
C ARG A 1061 33.20 -28.18 34.15
N LYS A 1062 32.82 -28.70 32.99
CA LYS A 1062 33.74 -28.97 31.87
C LYS A 1062 34.24 -27.67 31.21
N GLU A 1063 33.42 -26.64 31.14
CA GLU A 1063 33.81 -25.32 30.62
C GLU A 1063 34.77 -24.60 31.57
N LYS A 1064 34.47 -24.54 32.88
CA LYS A 1064 35.41 -24.01 33.89
C LYS A 1064 36.76 -24.75 33.89
N ALA A 1065 36.75 -26.08 33.68
CA ALA A 1065 37.98 -26.86 33.54
C ALA A 1065 38.76 -26.58 32.24
N LYS A 1066 38.09 -26.14 31.17
CA LYS A 1066 38.76 -25.64 29.93
C LYS A 1066 39.33 -24.25 30.13
N GLU A 1067 38.59 -23.34 30.78
CA GLU A 1067 39.09 -21.99 31.11
C GLU A 1067 40.31 -22.03 32.02
N ALA A 1068 40.29 -22.84 33.08
CA ALA A 1068 41.43 -23.00 33.99
C ALA A 1068 42.69 -23.47 33.23
N LYS A 1069 42.56 -24.45 32.31
CA LYS A 1069 43.67 -24.87 31.44
C LYS A 1069 44.12 -23.78 30.47
N LEU A 1070 43.21 -22.92 30.00
CA LEU A 1070 43.54 -21.81 29.12
C LEU A 1070 44.33 -20.72 29.85
N GLU A 1071 43.98 -20.41 31.10
CA GLU A 1071 44.74 -19.47 31.94
C GLU A 1071 46.12 -20.01 32.34
N ASP A 1072 46.24 -21.29 32.71
CA ASP A 1072 47.55 -21.92 32.95
C ASP A 1072 48.48 -21.81 31.72
N VAL A 1073 47.92 -22.01 30.51
CA VAL A 1073 48.67 -21.82 29.26
C VAL A 1073 49.04 -20.34 29.05
N LYS A 1074 48.13 -19.39 29.28
CA LYS A 1074 48.42 -17.94 29.18
C LYS A 1074 49.51 -17.51 30.17
N ASP A 1075 49.48 -18.01 31.40
CA ASP A 1075 50.48 -17.66 32.41
C ASP A 1075 51.83 -18.36 32.18
N SER A 1076 51.84 -19.57 31.60
CA SER A 1076 53.06 -20.17 31.08
C SER A 1076 53.71 -19.29 29.98
N LEU A 1077 52.90 -18.74 29.07
CA LEU A 1077 53.34 -17.84 28.00
C LEU A 1077 53.80 -16.47 28.54
N ARG A 1078 53.11 -15.93 29.56
CA ARG A 1078 53.55 -14.72 30.28
C ARG A 1078 54.88 -14.92 31.00
N LYS A 1079 55.08 -16.06 31.69
CA LYS A 1079 56.37 -16.42 32.30
C LYS A 1079 57.47 -16.58 31.24
N LYS A 1080 57.16 -17.16 30.07
CA LYS A 1080 58.08 -17.24 28.91
C LYS A 1080 58.45 -15.87 28.36
N ARG A 1081 57.50 -14.93 28.23
CA ARG A 1081 57.76 -13.52 27.85
C ARG A 1081 58.57 -12.76 28.91
N LYS A 1082 58.28 -12.92 30.20
CA LYS A 1082 59.05 -12.30 31.30
C LYS A 1082 60.50 -12.80 31.37
N ARG A 1083 60.77 -14.07 31.04
CA ARG A 1083 62.16 -14.57 30.90
C ARG A 1083 62.88 -13.95 29.69
N LYS A 1084 62.20 -13.75 28.56
CA LYS A 1084 62.79 -13.10 27.37
C LYS A 1084 63.04 -11.58 27.53
N ALA A 1085 62.27 -10.91 28.38
CA ALA A 1085 62.39 -9.47 28.65
C ALA A 1085 63.44 -9.11 29.72
N LYS A 1086 64.14 -10.10 30.32
CA LYS A 1086 65.15 -9.88 31.37
C LYS A 1086 66.60 -10.02 30.89
N THR A 1087 66.82 -10.20 29.59
CA THR A 1087 68.14 -10.45 28.97
C THR A 1087 68.32 -9.59 27.70
N GLY A 1088 68.01 -8.29 27.79
CA GLY A 1088 68.10 -7.40 26.64
C GLY A 1088 67.57 -5.99 26.88
N ASN A 1089 68.27 -5.20 27.72
CA ASN A 1089 68.60 -3.82 27.37
C ASN A 1089 69.67 -3.24 28.30
N SER A 1090 70.82 -2.90 27.72
CA SER A 1090 71.77 -1.90 28.22
C SER A 1090 72.40 -1.27 26.98
N SER A 1091 72.18 0.04 26.79
CA SER A 1091 73.07 1.06 26.18
C SER A 1091 74.04 0.65 25.05
N GLN A 1092 74.22 1.43 23.98
CA GLN A 1092 73.77 2.80 23.69
C GLN A 1092 73.89 3.10 22.18
N ASP A 1093 73.57 4.33 21.81
CA ASP A 1093 73.62 4.92 20.46
C ASP A 1093 75.01 4.76 19.78
N ASP A 1094 75.03 4.61 18.44
CA ASP A 1094 75.48 5.71 17.56
C ASP A 1094 75.18 5.48 16.06
N ASP A 1095 75.13 6.59 15.32
CA ASP A 1095 75.35 6.89 13.89
C ASP A 1095 75.18 5.86 12.73
N GLY A 1096 74.88 6.41 11.53
CA GLY A 1096 75.46 5.90 10.26
C GLY A 1096 74.53 5.49 9.11
N GLU A 1097 74.21 6.47 8.25
CA GLU A 1097 74.08 6.42 6.77
C GLU A 1097 73.34 5.29 5.96
N LYS A 1098 72.97 5.68 4.73
CA LYS A 1098 72.39 4.88 3.61
C LYS A 1098 73.53 4.17 2.81
N PRO A 1099 73.33 3.46 1.66
CA PRO A 1099 72.12 3.17 0.87
C PRO A 1099 72.01 1.69 0.39
N ASP A 1100 71.16 1.45 -0.64
CA ASP A 1100 71.21 0.43 -1.73
C ASP A 1100 72.13 -0.81 -1.62
N ALA A 1101 71.80 -1.99 -2.17
CA ALA A 1101 70.60 -2.55 -2.81
C ALA A 1101 70.90 -4.06 -3.08
N THR A 1102 69.88 -4.86 -3.43
CA THR A 1102 69.88 -5.91 -4.49
C THR A 1102 68.95 -7.11 -4.24
N THR A 1103 68.13 -7.37 -5.27
CA THR A 1103 67.65 -8.66 -5.81
C THR A 1103 67.73 -9.97 -4.99
N GLY A 1104 66.60 -10.71 -4.97
CA GLY A 1104 66.62 -12.04 -5.61
C GLY A 1104 66.04 -13.26 -4.85
N LYS A 1105 64.89 -13.76 -5.34
CA LYS A 1105 64.46 -15.18 -5.38
C LYS A 1105 64.58 -16.08 -4.12
N LYS A 1106 63.44 -16.62 -3.64
CA LYS A 1106 63.04 -18.05 -3.85
C LYS A 1106 61.67 -18.42 -3.22
N LYS A 1107 61.13 -19.56 -3.69
CA LYS A 1107 59.91 -20.25 -3.21
C LYS A 1107 60.27 -21.47 -2.32
N LYS A 1108 59.25 -21.98 -1.58
CA LYS A 1108 59.17 -23.30 -0.90
C LYS A 1108 60.07 -23.43 0.36
N VAL A 1109 59.75 -24.26 1.36
CA VAL A 1109 59.09 -25.59 1.33
C VAL A 1109 58.06 -25.77 2.48
N SER A 1110 57.12 -26.71 2.28
CA SER A 1110 56.13 -27.29 3.21
C SER A 1110 56.74 -28.15 4.33
N PHE A 1111 55.96 -28.53 5.35
CA PHE A 1111 55.91 -29.91 5.86
C PHE A 1111 54.63 -30.21 6.67
N ALA A 1112 54.15 -31.46 6.51
CA ALA A 1112 53.10 -32.18 7.27
C ALA A 1112 51.70 -31.54 7.34
#